data_AF-R9IRP4-F1
#
_entry.id   AF-R9IRP4-F1
#
_cell.length_a   1.000
_cell.length_b   1.000
_cell.length_c   1.000
_cell.angle_alpha   90.00
_cell.angle_beta   90.00
_cell.angle_gamma   90.00
#
_symmetry.space_group_name_H-M   'P 1'
#
loop_
_entity.id
_entity.type
_entity.pdbx_description
1 polymer ?
#
loop_
_entity_poly.entity_id
_entity_poly.type
_entity_poly.pdbx_seq_one_letter_code
_entity_poly.pdbx_strand_id
1 'polypeptide(L)'
;MFEKKRLQSLNDYFLEPGSRKEQGVFFYRITGYNQGIHDFIRKYYDAARTSGVVIEGRIPNPEEKHLTYYEEIMGMDFSMSVGFISAGLKKWLPRMRDYQREQVSLAIYDTLDKMRRTGKNKNILKNTYIKFMCWLYYKFERVVNQLGQQHIPKILYEGEIGNYELKLMAVLSRAGCDIVLLQYHGDASYLKLDKESELSFEWKEKSLVPFPETFNLRRLREEAKKEQDQERLYGKLPRVLNCTNAWIEGKGLSDIKTGTNARGKDPNLFYNCFYRINGVEDKLTYLNELYQFQLELKNTGRKVVIAEQSIPRPTMEEINGVARKNYSEKGQMLADLAASNLSYSGNLELQRIMRKAFLDVMLEEAELFGMNLNKLTNKAVYLICWLKRYQPGLFCNWNMPDIGCFIYLGGCKSENESMFLRCLAKLPVDVLILNPNLNTKCCLEDKMLYEMNFPESMAVENFPKDNSGLRMGTAAYHAERELDTIMYQDSGIYRNHQYQKANSVTLQTMYEEIAILWDQELKYRPNFSTIEEVVNVPVIFAKISGVKTGILEYWSEIKRLIADDTVVVRQIPYLSSTERNPVKPYVTEFLKNGKLQRGKIKNHSSYQYGFLREEIQEHILDKLQLLIDQRIIKGTFENGMEYTVAAVVLNLKNEILRMMQRFDFTKKNPKFIYINTTEEWMTLEDSILTSFLNLAGFDVLFFIPTGYQNIEKFFNGKPMEEHQIGEYMYDLQVPDFGRVLKKDSRQSWRDKIFKRGS
;
A
#
# COMPACT_ATOMS: atom_id res chain seq x y z
N MET A 1 -53.85 -39.15 -4.27
CA MET A 1 -53.60 -37.73 -4.66
C MET A 1 -52.99 -37.01 -3.49
N PHE A 2 -51.99 -36.15 -3.74
CA PHE A 2 -51.37 -35.35 -2.69
C PHE A 2 -52.24 -34.14 -2.34
N GLU A 3 -52.35 -33.86 -1.04
CA GLU A 3 -52.94 -32.62 -0.55
C GLU A 3 -51.94 -31.47 -0.66
N LYS A 4 -52.44 -30.26 -0.92
CA LYS A 4 -51.64 -29.04 -0.90
C LYS A 4 -51.61 -28.49 0.52
N LYS A 5 -50.43 -28.08 0.94
CA LYS A 5 -50.10 -27.80 2.33
C LYS A 5 -49.43 -26.43 2.46
N ARG A 6 -49.54 -25.80 3.62
CA ARG A 6 -49.02 -24.43 3.80
C ARG A 6 -47.54 -24.50 4.18
N LEU A 7 -46.72 -23.65 3.56
CA LEU A 7 -45.29 -23.55 3.86
C LEU A 7 -45.10 -22.77 5.15
N GLN A 8 -44.20 -23.24 6.01
CA GLN A 8 -43.68 -22.44 7.13
C GLN A 8 -42.46 -21.65 6.67
N SER A 9 -41.63 -22.25 5.81
CA SER A 9 -40.47 -21.62 5.19
C SER A 9 -40.34 -22.01 3.73
N LEU A 10 -39.87 -21.11 2.88
CA LEU A 10 -39.49 -21.44 1.50
C LEU A 10 -38.41 -22.54 1.44
N ASN A 11 -37.62 -22.73 2.50
CA ASN A 11 -36.64 -23.81 2.57
C ASN A 11 -37.29 -25.21 2.60
N ASP A 12 -38.56 -25.33 2.97
CA ASP A 12 -39.28 -26.61 3.03
C ASP A 12 -39.39 -27.28 1.64
N TYR A 13 -39.30 -26.51 0.56
CA TYR A 13 -39.22 -27.03 -0.81
C TYR A 13 -38.03 -27.99 -1.02
N PHE A 14 -36.94 -27.83 -0.27
CA PHE A 14 -35.72 -28.61 -0.43
C PHE A 14 -35.61 -29.78 0.55
N LEU A 15 -36.63 -30.00 1.40
CA LEU A 15 -36.71 -31.16 2.28
C LEU A 15 -37.23 -32.39 1.52
N GLU A 16 -36.66 -33.55 1.85
CA GLU A 16 -37.16 -34.85 1.37
C GLU A 16 -38.60 -35.11 1.87
N PRO A 17 -39.41 -35.88 1.11
CA PRO A 17 -40.83 -36.11 1.43
C PRO A 17 -41.10 -36.54 2.88
N GLY A 18 -40.25 -37.41 3.45
CA GLY A 18 -40.40 -37.90 4.83
C GLY A 18 -39.96 -36.93 5.93
N SER A 19 -39.20 -35.88 5.57
CA SER A 19 -38.71 -34.84 6.47
C SER A 19 -39.60 -33.58 6.47
N ARG A 20 -40.60 -33.52 5.58
CA ARG A 20 -41.58 -32.44 5.56
C ARG A 20 -42.56 -32.61 6.71
N LYS A 21 -42.75 -31.56 7.51
CA LYS A 21 -43.74 -31.55 8.60
C LYS A 21 -45.17 -31.82 8.11
N GLU A 22 -45.49 -31.41 6.89
CA GLU A 22 -46.76 -31.69 6.22
C GLU A 22 -46.50 -32.62 5.03
N GLN A 23 -47.08 -33.83 5.03
CA GLN A 23 -47.03 -34.74 3.89
C GLN A 23 -47.85 -34.14 2.73
N GLY A 24 -47.18 -33.54 1.75
CA GLY A 24 -47.85 -32.87 0.64
C GLY A 24 -46.92 -32.20 -0.35
N VAL A 25 -47.54 -31.62 -1.39
CA VAL A 25 -46.88 -30.82 -2.42
C VAL A 25 -47.08 -29.33 -2.18
N PHE A 26 -46.14 -28.52 -2.63
CA PHE A 26 -46.21 -27.07 -2.48
C PHE A 26 -46.44 -26.38 -3.83
N PHE A 27 -47.46 -25.54 -3.91
CA PHE A 27 -47.76 -24.73 -5.08
C PHE A 27 -47.93 -23.27 -4.66
N TYR A 28 -46.91 -22.45 -4.93
CA TYR A 28 -46.86 -21.04 -4.48
C TYR A 28 -46.68 -20.05 -5.63
N ARG A 29 -47.17 -18.82 -5.39
CA ARG A 29 -46.97 -17.63 -6.21
C ARG A 29 -46.07 -16.67 -5.45
N ILE A 30 -44.99 -16.23 -6.09
CA ILE A 30 -44.10 -15.21 -5.57
C ILE A 30 -44.42 -13.90 -6.30
N THR A 31 -44.94 -12.93 -5.56
CA THR A 31 -45.45 -11.65 -6.09
C THR A 31 -44.56 -10.46 -5.75
N GLY A 32 -43.52 -10.67 -4.94
CA GLY A 32 -42.55 -9.64 -4.56
C GLY A 32 -41.14 -10.20 -4.38
N TYR A 33 -40.20 -9.30 -4.18
CA TYR A 33 -38.76 -9.50 -4.24
C TYR A 33 -38.08 -8.91 -3.01
N ASN A 34 -37.05 -9.60 -2.55
CA ASN A 34 -36.00 -9.15 -1.63
C ASN A 34 -34.80 -10.08 -1.84
N GLN A 35 -33.70 -9.89 -1.08
CA GLN A 35 -32.53 -10.77 -1.22
C GLN A 35 -32.85 -12.24 -0.90
N GLY A 36 -33.66 -12.51 0.12
CA GLY A 36 -34.05 -13.88 0.48
C GLY A 36 -34.84 -14.59 -0.63
N ILE A 37 -35.74 -13.88 -1.31
CA ILE A 37 -36.46 -14.39 -2.47
C ILE A 37 -35.52 -14.60 -3.65
N HIS A 38 -34.57 -13.71 -3.90
CA HIS A 38 -33.56 -13.90 -4.94
C HIS A 38 -32.78 -15.21 -4.73
N ASP A 39 -32.26 -15.43 -3.53
CA ASP A 39 -31.50 -16.64 -3.17
C ASP A 39 -32.38 -17.90 -3.27
N PHE A 40 -33.64 -17.81 -2.84
CA PHE A 40 -34.62 -18.89 -2.99
C PHE A 40 -34.88 -19.24 -4.46
N ILE A 41 -35.19 -18.25 -5.31
CA ILE A 41 -35.48 -18.47 -6.74
C ILE A 41 -34.26 -19.08 -7.42
N ARG A 42 -33.05 -18.61 -7.10
CA ARG A 42 -31.80 -19.17 -7.62
C ARG A 42 -31.66 -20.66 -7.27
N LYS A 43 -31.81 -21.01 -5.99
CA LYS A 43 -31.75 -22.41 -5.54
C LYS A 43 -32.85 -23.27 -6.15
N TYR A 44 -34.06 -22.73 -6.27
CA TYR A 44 -35.21 -23.41 -6.86
C TYR A 44 -35.04 -23.62 -8.37
N TYR A 45 -34.46 -22.65 -9.08
CA TYR A 45 -34.11 -22.73 -10.50
C TYR A 45 -33.18 -23.91 -10.77
N ASP A 46 -32.11 -24.07 -9.98
CA ASP A 46 -31.16 -25.18 -10.13
C ASP A 46 -31.82 -26.55 -9.88
N ALA A 47 -32.68 -26.62 -8.85
CA ALA A 47 -33.44 -27.83 -8.54
C ALA A 47 -34.42 -28.19 -9.68
N ALA A 48 -35.13 -27.20 -10.22
CA ALA A 48 -36.04 -27.37 -11.36
C ALA A 48 -35.30 -27.76 -12.64
N ARG A 49 -34.10 -27.21 -12.91
CA ARG A 49 -33.29 -27.62 -14.07
C ARG A 49 -32.83 -29.08 -14.00
N THR A 50 -32.54 -29.55 -12.79
CA THR A 50 -31.99 -30.90 -12.55
C THR A 50 -33.08 -31.96 -12.58
N SER A 51 -34.17 -31.73 -11.83
CA SER A 51 -35.21 -32.73 -11.52
C SER A 51 -36.61 -32.37 -12.03
N GLY A 52 -36.75 -31.28 -12.79
CA GLY A 52 -38.06 -30.87 -13.28
C GLY A 52 -37.96 -30.03 -14.55
N VAL A 53 -38.67 -28.89 -14.56
CA VAL A 53 -38.76 -28.01 -15.74
C VAL A 53 -38.80 -26.54 -15.32
N VAL A 54 -38.07 -25.70 -16.05
CA VAL A 54 -38.21 -24.23 -16.01
C VAL A 54 -38.99 -23.78 -17.25
N ILE A 55 -40.03 -22.98 -17.04
CA ILE A 55 -40.85 -22.39 -18.10
C ILE A 55 -40.58 -20.88 -18.11
N GLU A 56 -40.01 -20.38 -19.20
CA GLU A 56 -39.81 -18.95 -19.46
C GLU A 56 -40.85 -18.52 -20.52
N GLY A 57 -41.83 -17.71 -20.12
CA GLY A 57 -42.98 -17.31 -20.92
C GLY A 57 -44.18 -18.28 -20.83
N ARG A 58 -45.07 -18.23 -21.83
CA ARG A 58 -46.22 -19.15 -21.94
C ARG A 58 -45.85 -20.46 -22.63
N ILE A 59 -46.51 -21.54 -22.24
CA ILE A 59 -46.49 -22.83 -22.92
C ILE A 59 -47.31 -22.67 -24.23
N PRO A 60 -46.67 -22.77 -25.40
CA PRO A 60 -47.38 -22.63 -26.66
C PRO A 60 -48.44 -23.74 -26.80
N ASN A 61 -49.51 -23.44 -27.54
CA ASN A 61 -50.45 -24.46 -27.95
C ASN A 61 -49.73 -25.51 -28.81
N PRO A 62 -50.15 -26.79 -28.78
CA PRO A 62 -49.61 -27.80 -29.68
C PRO A 62 -49.75 -27.35 -31.14
N GLU A 63 -48.66 -27.44 -31.90
CA GLU A 63 -48.63 -27.18 -33.34
C GLU A 63 -49.41 -28.25 -34.11
N GLU A 64 -49.78 -27.98 -35.36
CA GLU A 64 -50.51 -28.90 -36.22
C GLU A 64 -49.81 -30.26 -36.32
N LYS A 65 -48.48 -30.28 -36.52
CA LYS A 65 -47.67 -31.50 -36.54
C LYS A 65 -47.76 -32.33 -35.26
N HIS A 66 -47.90 -31.68 -34.09
CA HIS A 66 -48.05 -32.38 -32.80
C HIS A 66 -49.43 -33.03 -32.68
N LEU A 67 -50.46 -32.38 -33.24
CA LEU A 67 -51.82 -32.89 -33.25
C LEU A 67 -51.97 -34.03 -34.24
N THR A 68 -51.39 -33.92 -35.44
CA THR A 68 -51.36 -35.01 -36.43
C THR A 68 -50.67 -36.24 -35.85
N TYR A 69 -49.49 -36.07 -35.26
CA TYR A 69 -48.76 -37.18 -34.62
C TYR A 69 -49.53 -37.81 -33.46
N TYR A 70 -50.23 -36.98 -32.66
CA TYR A 70 -51.12 -37.47 -31.61
C TYR A 70 -52.27 -38.29 -32.19
N GLU A 71 -52.94 -37.80 -33.24
CA GLU A 71 -54.06 -38.47 -33.91
C GLU A 71 -53.64 -39.81 -34.54
N GLU A 72 -52.47 -39.87 -35.21
CA GLU A 72 -51.92 -41.09 -35.80
C GLU A 72 -51.72 -42.20 -34.76
N ILE A 73 -51.22 -41.84 -33.58
CA ILE A 73 -50.89 -42.82 -32.53
C ILE A 73 -52.11 -43.13 -31.66
N MET A 74 -52.85 -42.11 -31.24
CA MET A 74 -53.88 -42.23 -30.21
C MET A 74 -55.28 -42.41 -30.77
N GLY A 75 -55.52 -41.96 -32.01
CA GLY A 75 -56.85 -41.76 -32.56
C GLY A 75 -57.58 -40.58 -31.91
N MET A 76 -58.78 -40.29 -32.42
CA MET A 76 -59.61 -39.16 -31.99
C MET A 76 -60.75 -39.55 -31.06
N ASP A 77 -60.78 -40.77 -30.54
CA ASP A 77 -61.77 -41.17 -29.56
C ASP A 77 -61.52 -40.48 -28.20
N PHE A 78 -62.60 -40.20 -27.48
CA PHE A 78 -62.52 -39.65 -26.14
C PHE A 78 -63.68 -40.13 -25.27
N SER A 79 -63.32 -40.71 -24.12
CA SER A 79 -64.24 -41.11 -23.07
C SER A 79 -63.84 -40.51 -21.73
N MET A 80 -64.83 -40.02 -20.98
CA MET A 80 -64.62 -39.46 -19.66
C MET A 80 -64.57 -40.58 -18.61
N SER A 81 -63.48 -41.36 -18.62
CA SER A 81 -63.23 -42.40 -17.63
C SER A 81 -61.74 -42.47 -17.25
N VAL A 82 -61.46 -42.79 -15.99
CA VAL A 82 -60.08 -42.97 -15.50
C VAL A 82 -59.36 -44.08 -16.28
N GLY A 83 -60.08 -45.16 -16.61
CA GLY A 83 -59.56 -46.26 -17.43
C GLY A 83 -59.12 -45.81 -18.83
N PHE A 84 -59.91 -44.97 -19.50
CA PHE A 84 -59.55 -44.41 -20.81
C PHE A 84 -58.29 -43.53 -20.72
N ILE A 85 -58.25 -42.62 -19.74
CA ILE A 85 -57.10 -41.71 -19.53
C ILE A 85 -55.84 -42.52 -19.18
N SER A 86 -55.93 -43.50 -18.29
CA SER A 86 -54.80 -44.35 -17.89
C SER A 86 -54.27 -45.19 -19.05
N ALA A 87 -55.15 -45.81 -19.85
CA ALA A 87 -54.75 -46.52 -21.06
C ALA A 87 -54.08 -45.57 -22.08
N GLY A 88 -54.62 -44.35 -22.20
CA GLY A 88 -54.06 -43.31 -23.05
C GLY A 88 -52.65 -42.90 -22.64
N LEU A 89 -52.44 -42.62 -21.36
CA LEU A 89 -51.13 -42.30 -20.78
C LEU A 89 -50.14 -43.47 -20.95
N LYS A 90 -50.58 -44.73 -20.78
CA LYS A 90 -49.72 -45.90 -20.98
C LYS A 90 -49.21 -46.01 -22.42
N LYS A 91 -50.07 -45.71 -23.40
CA LYS A 91 -49.73 -45.76 -24.83
C LYS A 91 -48.85 -44.57 -25.24
N TRP A 92 -49.20 -43.36 -24.79
CA TRP A 92 -48.55 -42.11 -25.19
C TRP A 92 -47.23 -41.83 -24.44
N LEU A 93 -47.14 -42.23 -23.18
CA LEU A 93 -45.99 -42.02 -22.30
C LEU A 93 -45.55 -43.37 -21.70
N PRO A 94 -44.96 -44.27 -22.51
CA PRO A 94 -44.70 -45.66 -22.11
C PRO A 94 -43.68 -45.82 -20.97
N ARG A 95 -42.88 -44.79 -20.70
CA ARG A 95 -41.91 -44.77 -19.58
C ARG A 95 -42.53 -44.47 -18.22
N MET A 96 -43.81 -44.08 -18.20
CA MET A 96 -44.53 -43.75 -16.97
C MET A 96 -44.88 -45.01 -16.18
N ARG A 97 -44.42 -45.07 -14.92
CA ARG A 97 -44.69 -46.21 -14.02
C ARG A 97 -46.16 -46.24 -13.61
N ASP A 98 -46.62 -47.40 -13.12
CA ASP A 98 -48.02 -47.62 -12.77
C ASP A 98 -48.54 -46.61 -11.72
N TYR A 99 -47.78 -46.37 -10.65
CA TYR A 99 -48.12 -45.36 -9.64
C TYR A 99 -48.27 -43.96 -10.23
N GLN A 100 -47.32 -43.54 -11.08
CA GLN A 100 -47.32 -42.21 -11.70
C GLN A 100 -48.53 -42.05 -12.61
N ARG A 101 -48.80 -43.09 -13.42
CA ARG A 101 -49.92 -43.15 -14.33
C ARG A 101 -51.25 -43.09 -13.62
N GLU A 102 -51.39 -43.79 -12.51
CA GLU A 102 -52.56 -43.71 -11.65
C GLU A 102 -52.78 -42.28 -11.14
N GLN A 103 -51.77 -41.67 -10.49
CA GLN A 103 -51.90 -40.31 -9.93
C GLN A 103 -52.21 -39.27 -11.01
N VAL A 104 -51.53 -39.30 -12.15
CA VAL A 104 -51.76 -38.38 -13.27
C VAL A 104 -53.15 -38.61 -13.88
N SER A 105 -53.57 -39.87 -14.06
CA SER A 105 -54.89 -40.19 -14.64
C SER A 105 -56.05 -39.67 -13.77
N LEU A 106 -55.96 -39.85 -12.45
CA LEU A 106 -56.93 -39.33 -11.49
C LEU A 106 -56.95 -37.79 -11.50
N ALA A 107 -55.78 -37.15 -11.48
CA ALA A 107 -55.67 -35.70 -11.49
C ALA A 107 -56.22 -35.07 -12.78
N ILE A 108 -55.98 -35.68 -13.95
CA ILE A 108 -56.56 -35.27 -15.24
C ILE A 108 -58.08 -35.46 -15.20
N TYR A 109 -58.56 -36.63 -14.77
CA TYR A 109 -60.00 -36.92 -14.68
C TYR A 109 -60.72 -35.88 -13.82
N ASP A 110 -60.23 -35.61 -12.61
CA ASP A 110 -60.84 -34.63 -11.71
C ASP A 110 -60.86 -33.23 -12.28
N THR A 111 -59.80 -32.86 -13.01
CA THR A 111 -59.71 -31.53 -13.64
C THR A 111 -60.72 -31.41 -14.78
N LEU A 112 -60.84 -32.42 -15.62
CA LEU A 112 -61.84 -32.48 -16.69
C LEU A 112 -63.27 -32.59 -16.12
N ASP A 113 -63.46 -33.29 -15.00
CA ASP A 113 -64.77 -33.42 -14.36
C ASP A 113 -65.23 -32.10 -13.75
N LYS A 114 -64.31 -31.37 -13.10
CA LYS A 114 -64.59 -29.99 -12.67
C LYS A 114 -65.00 -29.11 -13.86
N MET A 115 -64.31 -29.20 -14.99
CA MET A 115 -64.70 -28.48 -16.21
C MET A 115 -66.10 -28.87 -16.71
N ARG A 116 -66.43 -30.17 -16.68
CA ARG A 116 -67.75 -30.67 -17.02
C ARG A 116 -68.83 -30.09 -16.09
N ARG A 117 -68.61 -30.11 -14.78
CA ARG A 117 -69.52 -29.54 -13.77
C ARG A 117 -69.72 -28.03 -13.93
N THR A 118 -68.71 -27.31 -14.43
CA THR A 118 -68.80 -25.88 -14.79
C THR A 118 -69.42 -25.62 -16.18
N GLY A 119 -70.04 -26.63 -16.80
CA GLY A 119 -70.81 -26.48 -18.04
C GLY A 119 -70.00 -26.58 -19.35
N LYS A 120 -68.75 -27.09 -19.34
CA LYS A 120 -67.99 -27.31 -20.58
C LYS A 120 -68.47 -28.57 -21.31
N ASN A 121 -68.67 -28.47 -22.61
CA ASN A 121 -69.15 -29.56 -23.46
C ASN A 121 -68.06 -30.63 -23.75
N LYS A 122 -68.47 -31.78 -24.28
CA LYS A 122 -67.57 -32.92 -24.57
C LYS A 122 -66.41 -32.56 -25.50
N ASN A 123 -66.62 -31.68 -26.49
CA ASN A 123 -65.58 -31.25 -27.43
C ASN A 123 -64.49 -30.44 -26.74
N ILE A 124 -64.85 -29.52 -25.84
CA ILE A 124 -63.89 -28.74 -25.05
C ILE A 124 -63.08 -29.67 -24.14
N LEU A 125 -63.73 -30.65 -23.49
CA LEU A 125 -63.06 -31.63 -22.64
C LEU A 125 -62.05 -32.47 -23.44
N LYS A 126 -62.47 -32.98 -24.61
CA LYS A 126 -61.60 -33.71 -25.55
C LYS A 126 -60.39 -32.87 -25.96
N ASN A 127 -60.60 -31.64 -26.43
CA ASN A 127 -59.50 -30.78 -26.87
C ASN A 127 -58.55 -30.43 -25.70
N THR A 128 -59.09 -30.26 -24.49
CA THR A 128 -58.28 -30.03 -23.28
C THR A 128 -57.45 -31.26 -22.93
N TYR A 129 -58.04 -32.45 -23.02
CA TYR A 129 -57.33 -33.72 -22.81
C TYR A 129 -56.19 -33.88 -23.82
N ILE A 130 -56.44 -33.72 -25.12
CA ILE A 130 -55.40 -33.79 -26.16
C ILE A 130 -54.29 -32.78 -25.87
N LYS A 131 -54.66 -31.54 -25.51
CA LYS A 131 -53.71 -30.49 -25.17
C LYS A 131 -52.84 -30.86 -23.96
N PHE A 132 -53.42 -31.46 -22.92
CA PHE A 132 -52.66 -31.99 -21.78
C PHE A 132 -51.72 -33.11 -22.22
N MET A 133 -52.20 -34.08 -23.00
CA MET A 133 -51.37 -35.19 -23.49
C MET A 133 -50.17 -34.69 -24.30
N CYS A 134 -50.37 -33.72 -25.19
CA CYS A 134 -49.27 -33.10 -25.94
C CYS A 134 -48.29 -32.38 -25.01
N TRP A 135 -48.76 -31.57 -24.06
CA TRP A 135 -47.87 -30.88 -23.13
C TRP A 135 -47.10 -31.83 -22.21
N LEU A 136 -47.75 -32.89 -21.73
CA LEU A 136 -47.12 -33.93 -20.91
C LEU A 136 -45.98 -34.61 -21.68
N TYR A 137 -46.16 -34.87 -22.97
CA TYR A 137 -45.15 -35.49 -23.82
C TYR A 137 -44.03 -34.53 -24.22
N TYR A 138 -44.34 -33.39 -24.82
CA TYR A 138 -43.32 -32.51 -25.39
C TYR A 138 -42.61 -31.63 -24.36
N LYS A 139 -43.21 -31.38 -23.20
CA LYS A 139 -42.67 -30.43 -22.22
C LYS A 139 -42.43 -31.05 -20.83
N PHE A 140 -43.28 -31.98 -20.39
CA PHE A 140 -43.23 -32.49 -19.00
C PHE A 140 -42.88 -33.96 -18.86
N GLU A 141 -42.35 -34.63 -19.90
CA GLU A 141 -42.01 -36.06 -19.85
C GLU A 141 -41.05 -36.37 -18.68
N ARG A 142 -40.05 -35.50 -18.49
CA ARG A 142 -39.08 -35.60 -17.38
C ARG A 142 -39.73 -35.47 -16.00
N VAL A 143 -40.76 -34.61 -15.88
CA VAL A 143 -41.47 -34.40 -14.60
C VAL A 143 -42.33 -35.60 -14.28
N VAL A 144 -43.17 -36.04 -15.22
CA VAL A 144 -44.12 -37.14 -14.96
C VAL A 144 -43.43 -38.46 -14.63
N ASN A 145 -42.25 -38.71 -15.21
CA ASN A 145 -41.45 -39.89 -14.93
C ASN A 145 -40.73 -39.86 -13.58
N GLN A 146 -40.70 -38.70 -12.88
CA GLN A 146 -40.10 -38.54 -11.55
C GLN A 146 -41.15 -38.40 -10.42
N LEU A 147 -42.44 -38.33 -10.75
CA LEU A 147 -43.49 -38.24 -9.74
C LEU A 147 -43.45 -39.45 -8.77
N GLY A 148 -43.63 -39.17 -7.48
CA GLY A 148 -43.64 -40.20 -6.43
C GLY A 148 -42.27 -40.76 -6.04
N GLN A 149 -41.17 -40.23 -6.57
CA GLN A 149 -39.82 -40.60 -6.14
C GLN A 149 -39.38 -39.80 -4.89
N GLN A 150 -38.26 -40.20 -4.28
CA GLN A 150 -37.69 -39.46 -3.14
C GLN A 150 -37.36 -37.99 -3.50
N HIS A 151 -36.93 -37.75 -4.74
CA HIS A 151 -36.67 -36.41 -5.24
C HIS A 151 -37.94 -35.86 -5.90
N ILE A 152 -38.57 -34.88 -5.27
CA ILE A 152 -39.81 -34.27 -5.77
C ILE A 152 -39.48 -33.36 -6.96
N PRO A 153 -40.05 -33.62 -8.16
CA PRO A 153 -39.80 -32.79 -9.32
C PRO A 153 -40.34 -31.38 -9.10
N LYS A 154 -39.62 -30.38 -9.63
CA LYS A 154 -39.92 -28.95 -9.42
C LYS A 154 -40.23 -28.23 -10.72
N ILE A 155 -41.30 -27.47 -10.74
CA ILE A 155 -41.64 -26.57 -11.85
C ILE A 155 -41.46 -25.12 -11.39
N LEU A 156 -40.62 -24.38 -12.12
CA LEU A 156 -40.49 -22.94 -11.98
C LEU A 156 -41.12 -22.29 -13.22
N TYR A 157 -42.11 -21.43 -13.03
CA TYR A 157 -42.83 -20.78 -14.10
C TYR A 157 -42.62 -19.26 -14.03
N GLU A 158 -41.92 -18.71 -15.01
CA GLU A 158 -41.73 -17.27 -15.23
C GLU A 158 -42.70 -16.79 -16.32
N GLY A 159 -43.77 -16.11 -15.92
CA GLY A 159 -44.69 -15.46 -16.86
C GLY A 159 -46.14 -15.41 -16.38
N GLU A 160 -46.97 -14.77 -17.20
CA GLU A 160 -48.42 -14.74 -16.97
C GLU A 160 -49.05 -16.06 -17.36
N ILE A 161 -49.40 -16.87 -16.36
CA ILE A 161 -50.04 -18.16 -16.56
C ILE A 161 -51.47 -18.01 -17.10
N GLY A 162 -51.80 -18.76 -18.13
CA GLY A 162 -53.12 -18.84 -18.73
C GLY A 162 -54.00 -19.93 -18.11
N ASN A 163 -55.30 -19.88 -18.43
CA ASN A 163 -56.32 -20.74 -17.83
C ASN A 163 -56.05 -22.26 -17.97
N TYR A 164 -55.64 -22.70 -19.17
CA TYR A 164 -55.35 -24.12 -19.42
C TYR A 164 -54.00 -24.55 -18.82
N GLU A 165 -53.01 -23.65 -18.81
CA GLU A 165 -51.70 -23.90 -18.21
C GLU A 165 -51.85 -24.08 -16.70
N LEU A 166 -52.63 -23.22 -16.04
CA LEU A 166 -52.94 -23.33 -14.61
C LEU A 166 -53.62 -24.65 -14.27
N LYS A 167 -54.55 -25.12 -15.12
CA LYS A 167 -55.18 -26.44 -14.94
C LYS A 167 -54.17 -27.57 -15.07
N LEU A 168 -53.25 -27.52 -16.03
CA LEU A 168 -52.18 -28.52 -16.13
C LEU A 168 -51.24 -28.45 -14.92
N MET A 169 -50.85 -27.25 -14.46
CA MET A 169 -50.04 -27.11 -13.25
C MET A 169 -50.74 -27.71 -12.03
N ALA A 170 -52.06 -27.52 -11.90
CA ALA A 170 -52.85 -28.16 -10.85
C ALA A 170 -52.86 -29.69 -10.95
N VAL A 171 -52.94 -30.25 -12.17
CA VAL A 171 -52.81 -31.70 -12.42
C VAL A 171 -51.44 -32.20 -11.95
N LEU A 172 -50.36 -31.56 -12.39
CA LEU A 172 -48.99 -31.95 -12.06
C LEU A 172 -48.72 -31.82 -10.56
N SER A 173 -49.21 -30.75 -9.93
CA SER A 173 -49.09 -30.57 -8.48
C SER A 173 -49.78 -31.71 -7.72
N ARG A 174 -51.06 -31.98 -8.00
CA ARG A 174 -51.82 -33.08 -7.35
C ARG A 174 -51.20 -34.46 -7.56
N ALA A 175 -50.50 -34.65 -8.68
CA ALA A 175 -49.80 -35.89 -9.00
C ALA A 175 -48.45 -36.05 -8.27
N GLY A 176 -47.94 -35.01 -7.59
CA GLY A 176 -46.73 -35.08 -6.76
C GLY A 176 -45.61 -34.09 -7.11
N CYS A 177 -45.92 -32.94 -7.72
CA CYS A 177 -44.93 -31.95 -8.15
C CYS A 177 -44.99 -30.66 -7.30
N ASP A 178 -43.82 -30.14 -6.95
CA ASP A 178 -43.68 -28.81 -6.35
C ASP A 178 -43.66 -27.74 -7.46
N ILE A 179 -44.39 -26.64 -7.28
CA ILE A 179 -44.52 -25.59 -8.29
C ILE A 179 -44.35 -24.20 -7.66
N VAL A 180 -43.60 -23.34 -8.34
CA VAL A 180 -43.45 -21.91 -8.02
C VAL A 180 -43.79 -21.10 -9.27
N LEU A 181 -44.73 -20.15 -9.14
CA LEU A 181 -45.03 -19.15 -10.16
C LEU A 181 -44.40 -17.82 -9.78
N LEU A 182 -43.66 -17.22 -10.70
CA LEU A 182 -43.16 -15.86 -10.56
C LEU A 182 -44.18 -14.90 -11.20
N GLN A 183 -44.74 -14.00 -10.39
CA GLN A 183 -45.73 -13.01 -10.82
C GLN A 183 -45.12 -11.61 -10.70
N TYR A 184 -44.31 -11.21 -11.69
CA TYR A 184 -43.56 -9.94 -11.66
C TYR A 184 -44.46 -8.69 -11.57
N HIS A 185 -45.68 -8.76 -12.12
CA HIS A 185 -46.65 -7.66 -12.12
C HIS A 185 -47.74 -7.80 -11.05
N GLY A 186 -47.47 -8.58 -10.00
CA GLY A 186 -48.41 -8.83 -8.91
C GLY A 186 -49.48 -9.90 -9.23
N ASP A 187 -50.37 -10.14 -8.27
CA ASP A 187 -51.23 -11.34 -8.26
C ASP A 187 -52.58 -11.18 -9.00
N ALA A 188 -52.90 -9.96 -9.47
CA ALA A 188 -54.22 -9.64 -10.01
C ALA A 188 -54.58 -10.47 -11.25
N SER A 189 -53.62 -10.74 -12.14
CA SER A 189 -53.83 -11.58 -13.33
C SER A 189 -54.13 -13.04 -12.96
N TYR A 190 -53.47 -13.57 -11.93
CA TYR A 190 -53.74 -14.91 -11.42
C TYR A 190 -55.13 -15.03 -10.80
N LEU A 191 -55.52 -14.07 -9.95
CA LEU A 191 -56.82 -14.09 -9.25
C LEU A 191 -58.02 -14.04 -10.20
N LYS A 192 -57.85 -13.58 -11.45
CA LYS A 192 -58.90 -13.70 -12.48
C LYS A 192 -59.20 -15.16 -12.86
N LEU A 193 -58.21 -16.04 -12.74
CA LEU A 193 -58.31 -17.47 -13.09
C LEU A 193 -58.71 -18.34 -11.90
N ASP A 194 -58.30 -17.96 -10.69
CA ASP A 194 -58.55 -18.68 -9.44
C ASP A 194 -58.78 -17.67 -8.29
N LYS A 195 -60.01 -17.15 -8.23
CA LYS A 195 -60.40 -16.05 -7.33
C LYS A 195 -60.17 -16.36 -5.87
N GLU A 196 -60.50 -17.58 -5.46
CA GLU A 196 -60.39 -18.04 -4.07
C GLU A 196 -58.99 -18.60 -3.75
N SER A 197 -58.04 -18.54 -4.69
CA SER A 197 -56.70 -19.14 -4.55
C SER A 197 -56.76 -20.63 -4.15
N GLU A 198 -57.74 -21.36 -4.71
CA GLU A 198 -57.93 -22.78 -4.43
C GLU A 198 -56.82 -23.65 -5.00
N LEU A 199 -56.04 -23.17 -5.98
CA LEU A 199 -55.04 -23.92 -6.72
C LEU A 199 -53.61 -23.66 -6.24
N SER A 200 -53.25 -22.45 -5.81
CA SER A 200 -51.94 -22.13 -5.22
C SER A 200 -52.04 -21.07 -4.13
N PHE A 201 -51.01 -20.94 -3.30
CA PHE A 201 -50.93 -19.93 -2.25
C PHE A 201 -50.03 -18.77 -2.66
N GLU A 202 -50.38 -17.55 -2.27
CA GLU A 202 -49.49 -16.40 -2.38
C GLU A 202 -48.47 -16.41 -1.23
N TRP A 203 -47.19 -16.28 -1.54
CA TRP A 203 -46.16 -16.07 -0.52
C TRP A 203 -46.17 -14.62 -0.06
N LYS A 204 -46.49 -14.39 1.22
CA LYS A 204 -46.54 -13.06 1.83
C LYS A 204 -45.48 -12.93 2.90
N GLU A 205 -44.69 -11.87 2.80
CA GLU A 205 -43.71 -11.47 3.80
C GLU A 205 -43.68 -9.94 3.88
N LYS A 206 -43.44 -9.39 5.08
CA LYS A 206 -43.59 -7.94 5.34
C LYS A 206 -42.58 -7.06 4.58
N SER A 207 -41.44 -7.61 4.17
CA SER A 207 -40.33 -6.88 3.55
C SER A 207 -40.29 -6.96 2.01
N LEU A 208 -41.32 -7.51 1.37
CA LEU A 208 -41.31 -7.70 -0.08
C LEU A 208 -41.58 -6.38 -0.81
N VAL A 209 -40.74 -6.08 -1.79
CA VAL A 209 -40.95 -5.00 -2.76
C VAL A 209 -41.35 -5.58 -4.12
N PRO A 210 -41.89 -4.80 -5.07
CA PRO A 210 -42.10 -5.29 -6.43
C PRO A 210 -40.80 -5.83 -7.05
N PHE A 211 -40.92 -6.78 -7.98
CA PHE A 211 -39.74 -7.26 -8.73
C PHE A 211 -39.09 -6.10 -9.49
N PRO A 212 -37.74 -5.98 -9.45
CA PRO A 212 -37.04 -5.00 -10.27
C PRO A 212 -37.34 -5.23 -11.76
N GLU A 213 -37.54 -4.15 -12.54
CA GLU A 213 -37.78 -4.24 -14.00
C GLU A 213 -36.67 -5.01 -14.73
N THR A 214 -35.49 -5.01 -14.13
CA THR A 214 -34.31 -5.63 -14.69
C THR A 214 -34.19 -7.12 -14.35
N PHE A 215 -35.02 -7.68 -13.47
CA PHE A 215 -34.95 -9.07 -13.04
C PHE A 215 -35.54 -10.03 -14.09
N ASN A 216 -34.85 -11.14 -14.36
CA ASN A 216 -35.36 -12.28 -15.13
C ASN A 216 -34.48 -13.52 -14.88
N LEU A 217 -35.00 -14.70 -15.23
CA LEU A 217 -34.25 -15.96 -15.04
C LEU A 217 -32.99 -16.06 -15.91
N ARG A 218 -32.89 -15.30 -17.00
CA ARG A 218 -31.66 -15.21 -17.81
C ARG A 218 -30.52 -14.54 -17.04
N ARG A 219 -30.79 -13.47 -16.29
CA ARG A 219 -29.77 -12.83 -15.45
C ARG A 219 -29.29 -13.74 -14.33
N LEU A 220 -30.20 -14.48 -13.67
CA LEU A 220 -29.80 -15.49 -12.68
C LEU A 220 -28.83 -16.53 -13.27
N ARG A 221 -29.03 -16.96 -14.52
CA ARG A 221 -28.08 -17.83 -15.22
C ARG A 221 -26.75 -17.15 -15.48
N GLU A 222 -26.77 -15.89 -15.89
CA GLU A 222 -25.55 -15.11 -16.17
C GLU A 222 -24.75 -14.85 -14.88
N GLU A 223 -25.43 -14.55 -13.77
CA GLU A 223 -24.84 -14.41 -12.43
C GLU A 223 -24.24 -15.74 -11.95
N ALA A 224 -25.00 -16.84 -11.99
CA ALA A 224 -24.50 -18.16 -11.60
C ALA A 224 -23.32 -18.61 -12.47
N LYS A 225 -23.33 -18.29 -13.77
CA LYS A 225 -22.21 -18.57 -14.67
C LYS A 225 -21.00 -17.71 -14.33
N LYS A 226 -21.18 -16.42 -14.09
CA LYS A 226 -20.11 -15.50 -13.66
C LYS A 226 -19.47 -15.96 -12.34
N GLU A 227 -20.28 -16.33 -11.36
CA GLU A 227 -19.80 -16.84 -10.08
C GLU A 227 -19.05 -18.16 -10.25
N GLN A 228 -19.58 -19.10 -11.04
CA GLN A 228 -18.89 -20.37 -11.30
C GLN A 228 -17.57 -20.15 -12.08
N ASP A 229 -17.55 -19.23 -13.03
CA ASP A 229 -16.35 -18.85 -13.77
C ASP A 229 -15.34 -18.17 -12.84
N GLN A 230 -15.79 -17.31 -11.92
CA GLN A 230 -14.97 -16.72 -10.85
C GLN A 230 -14.41 -17.79 -9.90
N GLU A 231 -15.22 -18.69 -9.36
CA GLU A 231 -14.75 -19.78 -8.49
C GLU A 231 -13.70 -20.66 -9.19
N ARG A 232 -13.87 -20.93 -10.48
CA ARG A 232 -12.88 -21.63 -11.31
C ARG A 232 -11.59 -20.83 -11.48
N LEU A 233 -11.69 -19.51 -11.63
CA LEU A 233 -10.55 -18.60 -11.76
C LEU A 233 -9.71 -18.55 -10.47
N TYR A 234 -10.35 -18.37 -9.31
CA TYR A 234 -9.68 -18.24 -8.03
C TYR A 234 -9.14 -19.58 -7.49
N GLY A 235 -9.80 -20.69 -7.82
CA GLY A 235 -9.52 -22.00 -7.23
C GLY A 235 -9.85 -22.02 -5.74
N LYS A 236 -8.98 -22.63 -4.92
CA LYS A 236 -9.19 -22.66 -3.46
C LYS A 236 -8.90 -21.29 -2.85
N LEU A 237 -9.95 -20.62 -2.37
CA LEU A 237 -9.88 -19.31 -1.72
C LEU A 237 -9.00 -19.34 -0.45
N PRO A 238 -8.36 -18.19 -0.11
CA PRO A 238 -7.67 -18.03 1.15
C PRO A 238 -8.68 -18.06 2.31
N ARG A 239 -8.24 -18.59 3.45
CA ARG A 239 -8.95 -18.57 4.73
C ARG A 239 -8.93 -17.20 5.38
N VAL A 240 -7.91 -16.40 5.07
CA VAL A 240 -7.70 -15.08 5.65
C VAL A 240 -8.11 -13.99 4.66
N LEU A 241 -8.85 -12.99 5.14
CA LEU A 241 -9.30 -11.83 4.35
C LEU A 241 -8.58 -10.55 4.81
N ASN A 242 -8.52 -9.55 3.93
CA ASN A 242 -7.95 -8.24 4.26
C ASN A 242 -8.95 -7.37 5.02
N CYS A 243 -8.47 -6.71 6.07
CA CYS A 243 -9.19 -5.65 6.78
C CYS A 243 -8.37 -4.37 6.72
N THR A 244 -8.65 -3.55 5.70
CA THR A 244 -7.83 -2.37 5.39
C THR A 244 -8.34 -1.15 6.15
N ASN A 245 -7.42 -0.40 6.78
CA ASN A 245 -7.66 0.89 7.45
C ASN A 245 -8.59 0.89 8.69
N ALA A 246 -8.81 -0.25 9.34
CA ALA A 246 -9.82 -0.38 10.41
C ALA A 246 -9.53 0.40 11.72
N TRP A 247 -8.27 0.65 12.07
CA TRP A 247 -7.85 1.26 13.35
C TRP A 247 -7.31 2.69 13.21
N ILE A 248 -7.38 3.24 12.00
CA ILE A 248 -6.72 4.50 11.66
C ILE A 248 -7.45 5.67 12.31
N GLU A 249 -6.71 6.52 13.03
CA GLU A 249 -7.24 7.71 13.69
C GLU A 249 -6.93 9.02 12.95
N GLY A 250 -6.14 8.97 11.86
CA GLY A 250 -5.79 10.14 11.06
C GLY A 250 -4.56 10.89 11.57
N LYS A 251 -3.64 10.20 12.25
CA LYS A 251 -2.41 10.76 12.83
C LYS A 251 -1.16 10.52 11.96
N GLY A 252 -1.33 10.37 10.64
CA GLY A 252 -0.24 10.28 9.69
C GLY A 252 0.63 9.02 9.85
N LEU A 253 1.94 9.22 9.98
CA LEU A 253 2.93 8.16 10.10
C LEU A 253 2.74 7.30 11.37
N SER A 254 2.13 7.87 12.43
CA SER A 254 1.93 7.17 13.70
C SER A 254 0.90 6.03 13.62
N ASP A 255 -0.11 6.13 12.76
CA ASP A 255 -1.11 5.07 12.56
C ASP A 255 -0.45 3.77 12.05
N ILE A 256 0.57 3.91 11.20
CA ILE A 256 1.33 2.80 10.62
C ILE A 256 2.30 2.19 11.64
N LYS A 257 2.84 3.01 12.56
CA LYS A 257 3.71 2.54 13.66
C LYS A 257 2.99 1.58 14.62
N THR A 258 1.66 1.62 14.68
CA THR A 258 0.85 0.71 15.51
C THR A 258 1.16 -0.75 15.20
N GLY A 259 1.57 -1.51 16.23
CA GLY A 259 1.95 -2.92 16.12
C GLY A 259 0.79 -3.82 15.68
N THR A 260 1.08 -4.93 15.00
CA THR A 260 0.06 -5.82 14.40
C THR A 260 -0.96 -6.35 15.41
N ASN A 261 -0.53 -6.65 16.64
CA ASN A 261 -1.39 -7.14 17.72
C ASN A 261 -2.40 -6.10 18.25
N ALA A 262 -2.15 -4.80 18.05
CA ALA A 262 -3.03 -3.73 18.52
C ALA A 262 -4.10 -3.33 17.49
N ARG A 263 -3.98 -3.82 16.24
CA ARG A 263 -4.87 -3.44 15.14
C ARG A 263 -6.19 -4.21 15.12
N GLY A 264 -6.20 -5.43 15.65
CA GLY A 264 -7.41 -6.27 15.74
C GLY A 264 -7.12 -7.67 16.29
N LYS A 265 -8.19 -8.42 16.60
CA LYS A 265 -8.09 -9.73 17.30
C LYS A 265 -8.66 -10.92 16.50
N ASP A 266 -9.28 -10.68 15.34
CA ASP A 266 -9.88 -11.75 14.54
C ASP A 266 -8.80 -12.59 13.82
N PRO A 267 -8.71 -13.91 14.06
CA PRO A 267 -7.72 -14.77 13.42
C PRO A 267 -7.99 -15.03 11.92
N ASN A 268 -9.16 -14.66 11.39
CA ASN A 268 -9.47 -14.79 9.96
C ASN A 268 -9.17 -13.52 9.17
N LEU A 269 -8.66 -12.46 9.81
CA LEU A 269 -8.38 -11.18 9.18
C LEU A 269 -6.91 -10.78 9.35
N PHE A 270 -6.31 -10.23 8.30
CA PHE A 270 -5.07 -9.46 8.43
C PHE A 270 -5.36 -7.97 8.30
N TYR A 271 -4.75 -7.17 9.17
CA TYR A 271 -5.05 -5.74 9.34
C TYR A 271 -3.99 -4.86 8.70
N ASN A 272 -4.18 -4.50 7.44
CA ASN A 272 -3.22 -3.72 6.66
C ASN A 272 -3.65 -2.26 6.46
N CYS A 273 -2.69 -1.40 6.16
CA CYS A 273 -2.90 0.02 5.93
C CYS A 273 -2.74 0.36 4.44
N PHE A 274 -3.60 1.23 3.91
CA PHE A 274 -3.45 1.82 2.59
C PHE A 274 -3.63 3.35 2.68
N TYR A 275 -2.51 4.05 2.65
CA TYR A 275 -2.39 5.45 3.05
C TYR A 275 -1.74 6.32 1.97
N ARG A 276 -2.29 7.51 1.75
CA ARG A 276 -1.66 8.58 0.97
C ARG A 276 -1.53 9.83 1.81
N ILE A 277 -0.32 10.36 1.89
CA ILE A 277 -0.02 11.65 2.51
C ILE A 277 0.45 12.60 1.42
N ASN A 278 -0.36 13.64 1.17
CA ASN A 278 -0.05 14.73 0.26
C ASN A 278 0.44 15.93 1.06
N GLY A 279 1.54 16.55 0.62
CA GLY A 279 2.19 17.64 1.34
C GLY A 279 2.98 17.16 2.56
N VAL A 280 3.48 18.12 3.34
CA VAL A 280 4.24 17.88 4.56
C VAL A 280 3.59 18.64 5.72
N GLU A 281 3.60 18.07 6.92
CA GLU A 281 3.07 18.75 8.12
C GLU A 281 3.98 19.90 8.55
N ASP A 282 5.29 19.62 8.62
CA ASP A 282 6.34 20.62 8.87
C ASP A 282 7.54 20.36 7.96
N LYS A 283 7.89 21.33 7.11
CA LYS A 283 9.04 21.28 6.19
C LYS A 283 10.37 21.04 6.92
N LEU A 284 10.49 21.48 8.18
CA LEU A 284 11.72 21.42 8.98
C LEU A 284 11.94 20.01 9.56
N THR A 285 10.89 19.39 10.09
CA THR A 285 11.00 18.07 10.75
C THR A 285 10.74 16.91 9.82
N TYR A 286 10.06 17.11 8.68
CA TYR A 286 9.59 16.02 7.82
C TYR A 286 10.68 15.00 7.43
N LEU A 287 11.86 15.44 7.01
CA LEU A 287 12.96 14.53 6.67
C LEU A 287 13.46 13.74 7.89
N ASN A 288 13.48 14.36 9.06
CA ASN A 288 13.84 13.68 10.30
C ASN A 288 12.74 12.67 10.69
N GLU A 289 11.46 13.04 10.60
CA GLU A 289 10.34 12.14 10.88
C GLU A 289 10.34 10.90 9.99
N LEU A 290 10.64 11.05 8.69
CA LEU A 290 10.78 9.92 7.77
C LEU A 290 11.96 9.02 8.14
N TYR A 291 13.09 9.61 8.57
CA TYR A 291 14.25 8.85 9.03
C TYR A 291 13.95 8.08 10.32
N GLN A 292 13.34 8.73 11.32
CA GLN A 292 12.91 8.09 12.57
C GLN A 292 11.90 6.98 12.31
N PHE A 293 10.94 7.22 11.41
CA PHE A 293 9.94 6.23 11.02
C PHE A 293 10.59 4.96 10.43
N GLN A 294 11.60 5.10 9.57
CA GLN A 294 12.32 3.96 9.03
C GLN A 294 13.11 3.19 10.10
N LEU A 295 13.78 3.91 11.00
CA LEU A 295 14.55 3.30 12.10
C LEU A 295 13.64 2.47 13.02
N GLU A 296 12.49 3.01 13.42
CA GLU A 296 11.52 2.29 14.24
C GLU A 296 10.97 1.04 13.55
N LEU A 297 10.64 1.12 12.26
CA LEU A 297 10.19 -0.06 11.50
C LEU A 297 11.28 -1.15 11.41
N LYS A 298 12.55 -0.76 11.27
CA LYS A 298 13.67 -1.71 11.29
C LYS A 298 13.86 -2.32 12.68
N ASN A 299 13.77 -1.52 13.75
CA ASN A 299 13.94 -1.97 15.13
C ASN A 299 12.84 -2.94 15.57
N THR A 300 11.61 -2.77 15.07
CA THR A 300 10.50 -3.70 15.30
C THR A 300 10.59 -4.99 14.48
N GLY A 301 11.62 -5.14 13.64
CA GLY A 301 11.83 -6.32 12.80
C GLY A 301 10.91 -6.41 11.58
N ARG A 302 10.12 -5.35 11.30
CA ARG A 302 9.24 -5.31 10.14
C ARG A 302 10.03 -5.28 8.84
N LYS A 303 9.50 -5.95 7.83
CA LYS A 303 10.08 -6.00 6.48
C LYS A 303 9.67 -4.74 5.72
N VAL A 304 10.62 -3.85 5.45
CA VAL A 304 10.36 -2.56 4.77
C VAL A 304 11.00 -2.55 3.40
N VAL A 305 10.22 -2.19 2.38
CA VAL A 305 10.69 -1.90 1.03
C VAL A 305 10.37 -0.45 0.71
N ILE A 306 11.36 0.30 0.22
CA ILE A 306 11.24 1.72 -0.12
C ILE A 306 11.49 1.88 -1.62
N ALA A 307 10.52 2.44 -2.33
CA ALA A 307 10.61 2.81 -3.73
C ALA A 307 10.64 4.35 -3.85
N GLU A 308 11.60 4.87 -4.59
CA GLU A 308 11.86 6.31 -4.73
C GLU A 308 11.65 6.74 -6.18
N GLN A 309 11.15 7.96 -6.40
CA GLN A 309 10.96 8.66 -7.69
C GLN A 309 9.91 8.04 -8.64
N SER A 310 10.02 6.73 -8.89
CA SER A 310 9.13 5.92 -9.73
C SER A 310 9.45 4.44 -9.54
N ILE A 311 8.47 3.56 -9.79
CA ILE A 311 8.73 2.12 -9.81
C ILE A 311 9.35 1.77 -11.17
N PRO A 312 10.60 1.27 -11.22
CA PRO A 312 11.27 0.99 -12.48
C PRO A 312 10.45 -0.02 -13.31
N ARG A 313 10.32 0.25 -14.61
CA ARG A 313 9.61 -0.66 -15.52
C ARG A 313 10.26 -2.06 -15.49
N PRO A 314 9.50 -3.13 -15.75
CA PRO A 314 10.06 -4.47 -15.86
C PRO A 314 11.14 -4.54 -16.95
N THR A 315 12.24 -5.23 -16.66
CA THR A 315 13.30 -5.47 -17.65
C THR A 315 12.87 -6.55 -18.64
N MET A 316 13.55 -6.62 -19.79
CA MET A 316 13.28 -7.66 -20.79
C MET A 316 13.48 -9.08 -20.23
N GLU A 317 14.43 -9.25 -19.28
CA GLU A 317 14.66 -10.52 -18.60
C GLU A 317 13.48 -10.92 -17.70
N GLU A 318 12.95 -9.98 -16.91
CA GLU A 318 11.78 -10.23 -16.07
C GLU A 318 10.55 -10.58 -16.91
N ILE A 319 10.33 -9.85 -18.01
CA ILE A 319 9.23 -10.11 -18.95
C ILE A 319 9.35 -11.51 -19.58
N ASN A 320 10.55 -11.92 -19.98
CA ASN A 320 10.80 -13.24 -20.55
C ASN A 320 10.69 -14.37 -19.50
N GLY A 321 10.93 -14.05 -18.22
CA GLY A 321 10.74 -14.97 -17.10
C GLY A 321 9.29 -15.23 -16.70
N VAL A 322 8.31 -14.59 -17.36
CA VAL A 322 6.88 -14.85 -17.17
C VAL A 322 6.41 -15.92 -18.15
N ALA A 323 5.99 -17.07 -17.63
CA ALA A 323 5.42 -18.15 -18.42
C ALA A 323 4.09 -17.70 -19.02
N ARG A 324 3.98 -17.74 -20.35
CA ARG A 324 2.81 -17.32 -21.11
C ARG A 324 2.54 -18.24 -22.30
N LYS A 325 1.26 -18.42 -22.64
CA LYS A 325 0.79 -19.16 -23.82
C LYS A 325 0.03 -18.23 -24.76
N ASN A 326 -0.41 -18.75 -25.90
CA ASN A 326 -1.38 -18.06 -26.75
C ASN A 326 -2.78 -18.23 -26.17
N TYR A 327 -3.41 -17.13 -25.79
CA TYR A 327 -4.73 -17.13 -25.14
C TYR A 327 -5.81 -16.59 -26.08
N SER A 328 -6.95 -17.27 -26.12
CA SER A 328 -8.15 -16.83 -26.84
C SER A 328 -9.20 -16.20 -25.91
N GLU A 329 -9.21 -16.58 -24.62
CA GLU A 329 -10.20 -16.15 -23.63
C GLU A 329 -9.55 -15.47 -22.43
N LYS A 330 -10.19 -14.39 -21.93
CA LYS A 330 -9.71 -13.59 -20.78
C LYS A 330 -9.56 -14.43 -19.50
N GLY A 331 -10.56 -15.26 -19.20
CA GLY A 331 -10.56 -16.07 -17.99
C GLY A 331 -9.43 -17.11 -17.99
N GLN A 332 -9.26 -17.81 -19.11
CA GLN A 332 -8.18 -18.78 -19.28
C GLN A 332 -6.79 -18.13 -19.15
N MET A 333 -6.62 -16.92 -19.71
CA MET A 333 -5.38 -16.16 -19.59
C MET A 333 -5.05 -15.83 -18.13
N LEU A 334 -5.99 -15.26 -17.39
CA LEU A 334 -5.78 -14.86 -15.99
C LEU A 334 -5.50 -16.06 -15.08
N ALA A 335 -6.25 -17.15 -15.25
CA ALA A 335 -6.03 -18.39 -14.50
C ALA A 335 -4.64 -18.99 -14.76
N ASP A 336 -4.22 -19.10 -16.03
CA ASP A 336 -2.92 -19.68 -16.39
C ASP A 336 -1.77 -18.80 -15.89
N LEU A 337 -1.86 -17.47 -16.04
CA LEU A 337 -0.85 -16.53 -15.56
C LEU A 337 -0.70 -16.58 -14.03
N ALA A 338 -1.81 -16.57 -13.29
CA ALA A 338 -1.79 -16.67 -11.83
C ALA A 338 -1.24 -18.03 -11.36
N ALA A 339 -1.65 -19.13 -12.00
CA ALA A 339 -1.23 -20.48 -11.60
C ALA A 339 0.25 -20.75 -11.89
N SER A 340 0.75 -20.30 -13.05
CA SER A 340 2.11 -20.59 -13.51
C SER A 340 3.17 -19.67 -12.89
N ASN A 341 2.83 -18.41 -12.60
CA ASN A 341 3.83 -17.41 -12.19
C ASN A 341 3.81 -17.03 -10.70
N LEU A 342 2.67 -17.18 -10.02
CA LEU A 342 2.52 -16.83 -8.59
C LEU A 342 2.55 -18.10 -7.74
N SER A 343 3.63 -18.86 -7.85
CA SER A 343 3.88 -20.04 -7.02
C SER A 343 4.86 -19.69 -5.91
N TYR A 344 4.49 -19.98 -4.65
CA TYR A 344 5.31 -19.70 -3.49
C TYR A 344 5.40 -20.93 -2.59
N SER A 345 6.58 -21.55 -2.58
CA SER A 345 6.84 -22.80 -1.84
C SER A 345 6.88 -22.62 -0.32
N GLY A 346 7.13 -21.40 0.17
CA GLY A 346 7.27 -21.12 1.60
C GLY A 346 5.94 -21.09 2.36
N ASN A 347 4.82 -20.70 1.71
CA ASN A 347 3.52 -20.61 2.36
C ASN A 347 2.37 -20.69 1.33
N LEU A 348 1.61 -21.78 1.38
CA LEU A 348 0.46 -22.01 0.49
C LEU A 348 -0.69 -21.00 0.71
N GLU A 349 -0.80 -20.45 1.92
CA GLU A 349 -1.84 -19.48 2.24
C GLU A 349 -1.53 -18.11 1.63
N LEU A 350 -0.29 -17.64 1.78
CA LEU A 350 0.17 -16.41 1.11
C LEU A 350 0.04 -16.53 -0.41
N GLN A 351 0.34 -17.71 -0.98
CA GLN A 351 0.14 -17.97 -2.40
C GLN A 351 -1.32 -17.77 -2.84
N ARG A 352 -2.30 -18.21 -2.03
CA ARG A 352 -3.73 -18.00 -2.32
C ARG A 352 -4.12 -16.54 -2.22
N ILE A 353 -3.61 -15.82 -1.21
CA ILE A 353 -3.85 -14.38 -1.04
C ILE A 353 -3.29 -13.62 -2.25
N MET A 354 -2.06 -13.92 -2.68
CA MET A 354 -1.45 -13.29 -3.86
C MET A 354 -2.22 -13.55 -5.15
N ARG A 355 -2.66 -14.79 -5.38
CA ARG A 355 -3.48 -15.15 -6.55
C ARG A 355 -4.82 -14.43 -6.54
N LYS A 356 -5.50 -14.38 -5.39
CA LYS A 356 -6.76 -13.65 -5.23
C LYS A 356 -6.58 -12.16 -5.49
N ALA A 357 -5.61 -11.51 -4.84
CA ALA A 357 -5.33 -10.09 -5.03
C ALA A 357 -5.01 -9.74 -6.50
N PHE A 358 -4.19 -10.56 -7.16
CA PHE A 358 -3.89 -10.41 -8.58
C PHE A 358 -5.15 -10.53 -9.45
N LEU A 359 -5.96 -11.57 -9.24
CA LEU A 359 -7.19 -11.78 -10.02
C LEU A 359 -8.21 -10.67 -9.80
N ASP A 360 -8.43 -10.24 -8.55
CA ASP A 360 -9.35 -9.15 -8.21
C ASP A 360 -8.98 -7.86 -8.98
N VAL A 361 -7.72 -7.44 -8.92
CA VAL A 361 -7.25 -6.23 -9.61
C VAL A 361 -7.32 -6.38 -11.13
N MET A 362 -6.95 -7.55 -11.67
CA MET A 362 -6.98 -7.76 -13.12
C MET A 362 -8.40 -7.87 -13.68
N LEU A 363 -9.37 -8.36 -12.91
CA LEU A 363 -10.78 -8.37 -13.29
C LEU A 363 -11.36 -6.95 -13.30
N GLU A 364 -11.05 -6.13 -12.29
CA GLU A 364 -11.40 -4.70 -12.27
C GLU A 364 -10.80 -3.97 -13.49
N GLU A 365 -9.53 -4.19 -13.79
CA GLU A 365 -8.88 -3.61 -14.98
C GLU A 365 -9.52 -4.11 -16.29
N ALA A 366 -10.02 -5.35 -16.34
CA ALA A 366 -10.63 -5.92 -17.55
C ALA A 366 -12.01 -5.32 -17.89
N GLU A 367 -12.66 -4.67 -16.93
CA GLU A 367 -13.94 -3.97 -17.09
C GLU A 367 -13.77 -2.53 -17.60
N LEU A 368 -12.54 -1.99 -17.61
CA LEU A 368 -12.26 -0.64 -18.13
C LEU A 368 -12.53 -0.53 -19.64
N PHE A 369 -13.08 0.62 -20.05
CA PHE A 369 -13.42 0.90 -21.44
C PHE A 369 -12.18 0.88 -22.36
N GLY A 370 -12.26 0.16 -23.49
CA GLY A 370 -11.15 0.07 -24.47
C GLY A 370 -10.06 -0.97 -24.15
N MET A 371 -10.27 -1.84 -23.15
CA MET A 371 -9.37 -2.97 -22.84
C MET A 371 -9.51 -4.12 -23.82
N ASN A 372 -8.41 -4.44 -24.50
CA ASN A 372 -8.28 -5.64 -25.34
C ASN A 372 -7.40 -6.70 -24.65
N LEU A 373 -7.46 -7.93 -25.14
CA LEU A 373 -6.77 -9.07 -24.52
C LEU A 373 -5.25 -8.83 -24.44
N ASN A 374 -4.62 -8.30 -25.49
CA ASN A 374 -3.18 -8.05 -25.51
C ASN A 374 -2.72 -6.96 -24.50
N LYS A 375 -3.48 -5.87 -24.37
CA LYS A 375 -3.20 -4.83 -23.37
C LYS A 375 -3.34 -5.38 -21.95
N LEU A 376 -4.38 -6.19 -21.72
CA LEU A 376 -4.59 -6.86 -20.44
C LEU A 376 -3.45 -7.83 -20.11
N THR A 377 -2.98 -8.62 -21.09
CA THR A 377 -1.81 -9.49 -20.93
C THR A 377 -0.57 -8.68 -20.55
N ASN A 378 -0.34 -7.54 -21.20
CA ASN A 378 0.82 -6.70 -20.90
C ASN A 378 0.74 -6.12 -19.48
N LYS A 379 -0.43 -5.61 -19.05
CA LYS A 379 -0.62 -5.15 -17.66
C LYS A 379 -0.43 -6.30 -16.66
N ALA A 380 -0.97 -7.48 -16.94
CA ALA A 380 -0.80 -8.68 -16.12
C ALA A 380 0.68 -9.08 -15.96
N VAL A 381 1.44 -9.07 -17.05
CA VAL A 381 2.89 -9.35 -17.04
C VAL A 381 3.63 -8.31 -16.20
N TYR A 382 3.31 -7.02 -16.36
CA TYR A 382 3.91 -5.96 -15.54
C TYR A 382 3.66 -6.18 -14.04
N LEU A 383 2.41 -6.50 -13.69
CA LEU A 383 2.00 -6.76 -12.32
C LEU A 383 2.75 -7.96 -11.73
N ILE A 384 2.85 -9.06 -12.49
CA ILE A 384 3.58 -10.26 -12.08
C ILE A 384 5.07 -9.98 -11.88
N CYS A 385 5.70 -9.24 -12.79
CA CYS A 385 7.12 -8.89 -12.68
C CYS A 385 7.39 -8.10 -11.39
N TRP A 386 6.58 -7.08 -11.10
CA TRP A 386 6.74 -6.29 -9.88
C TRP A 386 6.43 -7.09 -8.62
N LEU A 387 5.40 -7.94 -8.63
CA LEU A 387 5.14 -8.84 -7.51
C LEU A 387 6.35 -9.75 -7.25
N LYS A 388 6.91 -10.40 -8.28
CA LYS A 388 8.12 -11.24 -8.14
C LYS A 388 9.33 -10.45 -7.63
N ARG A 389 9.52 -9.21 -8.09
CA ARG A 389 10.64 -8.35 -7.70
C ARG A 389 10.61 -7.99 -6.21
N TYR A 390 9.45 -7.60 -5.70
CA TYR A 390 9.31 -7.11 -4.32
C TYR A 390 8.93 -8.21 -3.31
N GLN A 391 8.53 -9.39 -3.79
CA GLN A 391 8.13 -10.53 -2.96
C GLN A 391 9.22 -10.98 -1.96
N PRO A 392 10.51 -11.15 -2.33
CA PRO A 392 11.54 -11.52 -1.36
C PRO A 392 11.74 -10.48 -0.25
N GLY A 393 11.60 -9.19 -0.58
CA GLY A 393 11.76 -8.09 0.37
C GLY A 393 10.60 -7.98 1.37
N LEU A 394 9.38 -8.28 0.93
CA LEU A 394 8.16 -8.10 1.74
C LEU A 394 7.75 -9.37 2.51
N PHE A 395 7.98 -10.56 1.94
CA PHE A 395 7.37 -11.81 2.44
C PHE A 395 8.37 -12.90 2.84
N CYS A 396 9.66 -12.58 2.98
CA CYS A 396 10.65 -13.56 3.44
C CYS A 396 10.26 -14.08 4.84
N ASN A 397 10.07 -15.40 4.95
CA ASN A 397 9.64 -16.12 6.16
C ASN A 397 8.31 -15.63 6.77
N TRP A 398 7.38 -15.18 5.92
CA TRP A 398 6.09 -14.66 6.35
C TRP A 398 5.25 -15.69 7.11
N ASN A 399 4.80 -15.30 8.31
CA ASN A 399 3.80 -16.00 9.11
C ASN A 399 2.72 -15.02 9.57
N MET A 400 1.51 -15.51 9.80
CA MET A 400 0.43 -14.67 10.35
C MET A 400 0.69 -14.44 11.85
N PRO A 401 0.58 -13.20 12.39
CA PRO A 401 -0.01 -11.98 11.82
C PRO A 401 1.02 -10.94 11.30
N ASP A 402 2.16 -11.35 10.74
CA ASP A 402 3.19 -10.42 10.27
C ASP A 402 2.71 -9.61 9.07
N ILE A 403 3.08 -8.32 9.04
CA ILE A 403 2.71 -7.38 7.98
C ILE A 403 3.97 -6.66 7.51
N GLY A 404 4.23 -6.72 6.20
CA GLY A 404 5.31 -5.96 5.56
C GLY A 404 4.96 -4.49 5.41
N CYS A 405 5.91 -3.64 5.03
CA CYS A 405 5.66 -2.22 4.76
C CYS A 405 6.28 -1.83 3.41
N PHE A 406 5.47 -1.29 2.52
CA PHE A 406 5.89 -0.74 1.24
C PHE A 406 5.70 0.77 1.25
N ILE A 407 6.81 1.51 1.16
CA ILE A 407 6.83 2.97 1.18
C ILE A 407 7.19 3.46 -0.22
N TYR A 408 6.36 4.34 -0.77
CA TYR A 408 6.58 4.93 -2.09
C TYR A 408 6.67 6.44 -2.00
N LEU A 409 7.87 6.97 -2.30
CA LEU A 409 8.18 8.41 -2.26
C LEU A 409 8.20 8.97 -3.69
N GLY A 410 7.32 9.92 -3.98
CA GLY A 410 7.30 10.66 -5.25
C GLY A 410 5.95 10.69 -5.98
N GLY A 411 4.90 10.15 -5.37
CA GLY A 411 3.54 10.10 -5.92
C GLY A 411 3.40 9.15 -7.12
N CYS A 412 2.23 8.53 -7.26
CA CYS A 412 1.95 7.62 -8.38
C CYS A 412 1.79 8.40 -9.69
N LYS A 413 2.63 8.09 -10.69
CA LYS A 413 2.69 8.84 -11.96
C LYS A 413 2.04 8.08 -13.11
N SER A 414 1.93 6.75 -13.02
CA SER A 414 1.38 5.91 -14.08
C SER A 414 0.22 5.02 -13.63
N GLU A 415 -0.69 4.70 -14.56
CA GLU A 415 -1.77 3.73 -14.30
C GLU A 415 -1.27 2.36 -13.86
N ASN A 416 -0.12 1.93 -14.40
CA ASN A 416 0.47 0.64 -14.03
C ASN A 416 0.94 0.65 -12.56
N GLU A 417 1.61 1.72 -12.12
CA GLU A 417 1.98 1.88 -10.70
C GLU A 417 0.75 1.88 -9.79
N SER A 418 -0.32 2.56 -10.22
CA SER A 418 -1.60 2.58 -9.49
C SER A 418 -2.19 1.18 -9.33
N MET A 419 -2.22 0.40 -10.41
CA MET A 419 -2.64 -1.01 -10.38
C MET A 419 -1.78 -1.85 -9.43
N PHE A 420 -0.46 -1.64 -9.42
CA PHE A 420 0.44 -2.36 -8.52
C PHE A 420 0.21 -2.01 -7.04
N LEU A 421 0.05 -0.72 -6.73
CA LEU A 421 -0.21 -0.26 -5.36
C LEU A 421 -1.55 -0.78 -4.83
N ARG A 422 -2.61 -0.78 -5.67
CA ARG A 422 -3.89 -1.41 -5.34
C ARG A 422 -3.78 -2.90 -5.08
N CYS A 423 -2.93 -3.60 -5.86
CA CYS A 423 -2.66 -5.02 -5.63
C CYS A 423 -1.94 -5.25 -4.29
N LEU A 424 -0.91 -4.46 -3.96
CA LEU A 424 -0.23 -4.54 -2.68
C LEU A 424 -1.16 -4.25 -1.49
N ALA A 425 -2.11 -3.32 -1.64
CA ALA A 425 -3.11 -3.01 -0.62
C ALA A 425 -4.09 -4.18 -0.34
N LYS A 426 -4.13 -5.20 -1.20
CA LYS A 426 -4.90 -6.45 -0.96
C LYS A 426 -4.03 -7.58 -0.39
N LEU A 427 -2.74 -7.34 -0.12
CA LEU A 427 -1.79 -8.27 0.50
C LEU A 427 -1.52 -7.89 1.97
N PRO A 428 -0.90 -8.76 2.80
CA PRO A 428 -0.52 -8.43 4.17
C PRO A 428 0.69 -7.48 4.20
N VAL A 429 0.51 -6.28 3.64
CA VAL A 429 1.50 -5.21 3.49
C VAL A 429 0.82 -3.87 3.77
N ASP A 430 1.43 -3.05 4.62
CA ASP A 430 1.10 -1.64 4.78
C ASP A 430 1.67 -0.86 3.59
N VAL A 431 0.80 -0.19 2.83
CA VAL A 431 1.17 0.61 1.66
C VAL A 431 1.06 2.09 2.02
N LEU A 432 2.21 2.77 2.08
CA LEU A 432 2.33 4.20 2.36
C LEU A 432 2.82 4.94 1.12
N ILE A 433 2.03 5.90 0.66
CA ILE A 433 2.37 6.76 -0.49
C ILE A 433 2.63 8.16 0.03
N LEU A 434 3.87 8.62 -0.14
CA LEU A 434 4.34 9.93 0.24
C LEU A 434 4.43 10.82 -1.00
N ASN A 435 3.62 11.86 -1.04
CA ASN A 435 3.64 12.89 -2.07
C ASN A 435 3.93 14.27 -1.43
N PRO A 436 5.18 14.50 -0.99
CA PRO A 436 5.53 15.75 -0.31
C PRO A 436 5.46 16.96 -1.25
N ASN A 437 5.58 16.77 -2.57
CA ASN A 437 5.48 17.83 -3.55
C ASN A 437 4.06 17.92 -4.11
N LEU A 438 3.30 18.95 -3.74
CA LEU A 438 1.93 19.17 -4.21
C LEU A 438 1.85 19.52 -5.71
N ASN A 439 2.97 19.90 -6.34
CA ASN A 439 3.01 20.15 -7.79
C ASN A 439 2.95 18.86 -8.62
N THR A 440 3.28 17.70 -8.04
CA THR A 440 3.13 16.40 -8.68
C THR A 440 1.76 15.80 -8.36
N LYS A 441 0.88 15.75 -9.36
CA LYS A 441 -0.43 15.09 -9.23
C LYS A 441 -0.25 13.58 -9.17
N CYS A 442 -0.75 12.97 -8.10
CA CYS A 442 -0.83 11.52 -7.94
C CYS A 442 -2.07 10.98 -8.65
N CYS A 443 -1.92 10.03 -9.58
CA CYS A 443 -3.02 9.47 -10.37
C CYS A 443 -3.74 8.27 -9.72
N LEU A 444 -3.37 7.93 -8.48
CA LEU A 444 -4.00 6.83 -7.76
C LEU A 444 -5.33 7.28 -7.15
N GLU A 445 -6.40 6.58 -7.50
CA GLU A 445 -7.71 6.70 -6.87
C GLU A 445 -8.20 5.28 -6.51
N ASP A 446 -8.64 5.09 -5.27
CA ASP A 446 -9.21 3.83 -4.80
C ASP A 446 -10.20 4.10 -3.65
N LYS A 447 -11.25 3.28 -3.54
CA LYS A 447 -12.27 3.42 -2.48
C LYS A 447 -11.73 3.15 -1.08
N MET A 448 -10.69 2.32 -0.97
CA MET A 448 -10.06 1.95 0.29
C MET A 448 -8.85 2.83 0.63
N LEU A 449 -8.49 3.78 -0.22
CA LEU A 449 -7.37 4.68 0.02
C LEU A 449 -7.78 5.74 1.06
N TYR A 450 -7.05 5.82 2.17
CA TYR A 450 -7.19 6.93 3.11
C TYR A 450 -6.21 8.05 2.74
N GLU A 451 -6.69 9.28 2.69
CA GLU A 451 -5.93 10.43 2.21
C GLU A 451 -5.80 11.51 3.28
N MET A 452 -4.57 11.95 3.51
CA MET A 452 -4.25 13.12 4.32
C MET A 452 -3.63 14.19 3.44
N ASN A 453 -4.12 15.42 3.57
CA ASN A 453 -3.66 16.55 2.80
C ASN A 453 -3.13 17.63 3.75
N PHE A 454 -1.85 17.93 3.63
CA PHE A 454 -1.19 19.05 4.30
C PHE A 454 -0.98 20.20 3.30
N PRO A 455 -1.03 21.46 3.77
CA PRO A 455 -0.92 22.63 2.91
C PRO A 455 0.50 22.85 2.37
N GLU A 456 1.53 22.42 3.11
CA GLU A 456 2.93 22.67 2.75
C GLU A 456 3.44 21.68 1.71
N SER A 457 4.27 22.17 0.79
CA SER A 457 4.89 21.38 -0.29
C SER A 457 6.41 21.40 -0.15
N MET A 458 7.04 20.23 -0.26
CA MET A 458 8.49 20.06 -0.24
C MET A 458 8.95 19.13 -1.36
N ALA A 459 9.99 19.51 -2.09
CA ALA A 459 10.63 18.63 -3.06
C ALA A 459 11.60 17.69 -2.33
N VAL A 460 11.26 16.40 -2.29
CA VAL A 460 12.11 15.37 -1.68
C VAL A 460 12.42 14.32 -2.74
N GLU A 461 13.68 14.26 -3.17
CA GLU A 461 14.10 13.35 -4.25
C GLU A 461 14.44 11.94 -3.76
N ASN A 462 14.97 11.82 -2.54
CA ASN A 462 15.46 10.58 -1.96
C ASN A 462 14.89 10.37 -0.57
N PHE A 463 14.60 9.12 -0.22
CA PHE A 463 14.20 8.78 1.14
C PHE A 463 15.45 8.84 2.04
N PRO A 464 15.40 9.46 3.22
CA PRO A 464 16.56 9.57 4.10
C PRO A 464 16.98 8.19 4.61
N LYS A 465 18.01 7.60 4.00
CA LYS A 465 18.53 6.25 4.33
C LYS A 465 19.73 6.30 5.29
N ASP A 466 20.53 7.36 5.22
CA ASP A 466 21.73 7.61 6.02
C ASP A 466 21.78 9.08 6.50
N ASN A 467 22.37 9.32 7.68
CA ASN A 467 22.47 10.66 8.30
C ASN A 467 23.30 11.66 7.47
N SER A 468 24.05 11.19 6.46
CA SER A 468 25.05 11.96 5.69
C SER A 468 24.47 12.83 4.57
N GLY A 469 23.19 12.67 4.23
CA GLY A 469 22.51 13.45 3.18
C GLY A 469 21.62 14.58 3.69
N LEU A 470 21.39 14.67 5.00
CA LEU A 470 20.57 15.71 5.63
C LEU A 470 21.36 17.02 5.74
N ARG A 471 21.42 17.77 4.64
CA ARG A 471 21.75 19.20 4.68
C ARG A 471 20.49 19.94 5.10
N MET A 472 20.48 20.47 6.32
CA MET A 472 19.31 21.10 6.92
C MET A 472 19.51 22.63 6.89
N GLY A 473 18.63 23.33 6.17
CA GLY A 473 18.59 24.80 6.15
C GLY A 473 18.17 25.37 7.50
N THR A 474 18.72 26.53 7.87
CA THR A 474 18.32 27.30 9.04
C THR A 474 16.97 28.00 8.85
N ALA A 475 16.33 28.36 9.97
CA ALA A 475 15.07 29.09 9.99
C ALA A 475 15.13 30.46 9.26
N ALA A 476 16.30 31.13 9.23
CA ALA A 476 16.42 32.42 8.55
C ALA A 476 16.53 32.31 7.02
N TYR A 477 17.10 31.21 6.48
CA TYR A 477 17.13 30.94 5.03
C TYR A 477 15.73 30.88 4.42
N HIS A 478 14.76 30.38 5.19
CA HIS A 478 13.36 30.30 4.79
C HIS A 478 12.53 31.54 5.20
N ALA A 479 13.01 32.34 6.16
CA ALA A 479 12.32 33.54 6.65
C ALA A 479 12.23 34.70 5.64
N GLU A 480 13.09 34.73 4.60
CA GLU A 480 12.97 35.75 3.53
C GLU A 480 11.81 35.46 2.55
N ARG A 481 11.18 34.27 2.62
CA ARG A 481 10.01 33.93 1.79
C ARG A 481 8.68 33.79 2.52
N GLU A 482 8.65 33.58 3.83
CA GLU A 482 7.41 33.29 4.55
C GLU A 482 7.49 33.91 5.97
N LEU A 483 7.23 35.21 6.09
CA LEU A 483 6.99 35.85 7.39
C LEU A 483 5.58 35.49 7.90
N ASP A 484 5.56 34.53 8.83
CA ASP A 484 4.61 34.29 9.95
C ASP A 484 4.65 32.77 10.21
N THR A 485 5.46 32.24 11.12
CA THR A 485 5.10 32.16 12.54
C THR A 485 6.32 31.66 13.34
N ILE A 486 6.78 32.46 14.29
CA ILE A 486 7.81 32.08 15.27
C ILE A 486 7.09 31.62 16.55
N MET A 487 7.48 30.46 17.11
CA MET A 487 8.02 30.32 18.48
C MET A 487 7.68 29.02 19.22
N TYR A 488 8.76 28.39 19.71
CA TYR A 488 8.94 27.62 20.96
C TYR A 488 8.13 26.36 21.23
N GLN A 489 8.82 25.21 21.17
CA GLN A 489 8.78 24.08 22.14
C GLN A 489 10.20 23.45 22.09
N ASP A 490 10.88 22.95 23.12
CA ASP A 490 10.53 22.60 24.50
C ASP A 490 11.76 22.79 25.41
N SER A 491 11.51 23.02 26.70
CA SER A 491 12.50 23.24 27.75
C SER A 491 13.32 21.98 28.08
N GLY A 492 14.58 21.92 27.64
CA GLY A 492 15.54 20.87 28.02
C GLY A 492 16.58 21.37 29.04
N ILE A 493 16.41 21.05 30.32
CA ILE A 493 17.49 21.17 31.32
C ILE A 493 18.39 19.94 31.18
N TYR A 494 19.58 20.10 30.59
CA TYR A 494 20.58 19.02 30.44
C TYR A 494 21.62 19.07 31.56
N ARG A 495 22.06 17.91 32.06
CA ARG A 495 23.14 17.80 33.06
C ARG A 495 24.51 17.82 32.36
N ASN A 496 25.53 18.39 33.01
CA ASN A 496 26.89 18.45 32.46
C ASN A 496 27.43 17.03 32.15
N HIS A 497 28.00 16.85 30.96
CA HIS A 497 28.61 15.61 30.45
C HIS A 497 27.66 14.40 30.45
N GLN A 498 26.37 14.61 30.18
CA GLN A 498 25.35 13.56 30.20
C GLN A 498 25.48 12.53 29.08
N TYR A 499 26.14 12.85 27.96
CA TYR A 499 26.18 12.02 26.76
C TYR A 499 27.62 11.67 26.35
N GLN A 500 27.82 10.41 25.96
CA GLN A 500 29.14 9.84 25.64
C GLN A 500 29.45 9.81 24.15
N LYS A 501 28.43 9.88 23.28
CA LYS A 501 28.55 9.80 21.82
C LYS A 501 27.79 10.93 21.15
N ALA A 502 28.35 11.47 20.08
CA ALA A 502 27.72 12.52 19.29
C ALA A 502 27.84 12.29 17.78
N ASN A 503 26.81 12.68 17.03
CA ASN A 503 26.79 12.72 15.56
C ASN A 503 26.72 14.17 15.09
N SER A 504 27.75 14.63 14.39
CA SER A 504 27.72 15.97 13.79
C SER A 504 26.73 16.05 12.63
N VAL A 505 25.95 17.12 12.59
CA VAL A 505 25.04 17.49 11.49
C VAL A 505 25.51 18.84 10.97
N THR A 506 26.04 18.91 9.76
CA THR A 506 26.49 20.18 9.17
C THR A 506 25.29 21.04 8.78
N LEU A 507 25.19 22.23 9.37
CA LEU A 507 24.16 23.22 9.08
C LEU A 507 24.42 23.90 7.73
N GLN A 508 23.33 24.25 7.03
CA GLN A 508 23.39 25.23 5.94
C GLN A 508 22.98 26.61 6.47
N THR A 509 23.90 27.55 6.49
CA THR A 509 23.76 28.84 7.21
C THR A 509 23.90 30.01 6.25
N MET A 510 23.25 31.15 6.51
CA MET A 510 23.67 32.42 5.90
C MET A 510 24.94 32.97 6.57
N TYR A 511 25.71 33.82 5.88
CA TYR A 511 26.91 34.46 6.44
C TYR A 511 26.61 35.21 7.75
N GLU A 512 25.50 35.94 7.79
CA GLU A 512 25.06 36.72 8.95
C GLU A 512 24.71 35.82 10.16
N GLU A 513 24.27 34.58 9.92
CA GLU A 513 23.92 33.63 10.98
C GLU A 513 25.13 33.01 11.64
N ILE A 514 26.27 32.91 10.93
CA ILE A 514 27.49 32.27 11.44
C ILE A 514 27.86 32.90 12.78
N ALA A 515 27.93 34.23 12.88
CA ALA A 515 28.33 34.90 14.12
C ALA A 515 27.36 34.67 15.29
N ILE A 516 26.06 34.47 15.00
CA ILE A 516 25.03 34.21 16.02
C ILE A 516 25.17 32.78 16.52
N LEU A 517 25.20 31.82 15.59
CA LEU A 517 25.28 30.39 15.90
C LEU A 517 26.62 30.04 16.57
N TRP A 518 27.71 30.70 16.17
CA TRP A 518 29.06 30.50 16.71
C TRP A 518 29.14 30.72 18.23
N ASP A 519 28.41 31.71 18.76
CA ASP A 519 28.37 31.98 20.20
C ASP A 519 27.29 31.17 20.95
N GLN A 520 26.33 30.60 20.23
CA GLN A 520 25.19 29.86 20.79
C GLN A 520 25.58 28.44 21.24
N GLU A 521 25.09 28.01 22.41
CA GLU A 521 25.26 26.62 22.88
C GLU A 521 24.50 25.64 21.97
N LEU A 522 25.09 24.46 21.74
CA LEU A 522 24.56 23.46 20.80
C LEU A 522 23.10 23.08 21.07
N LYS A 523 22.68 22.94 22.33
CA LYS A 523 21.30 22.60 22.70
C LYS A 523 20.25 23.62 22.25
N TYR A 524 20.65 24.86 21.96
CA TYR A 524 19.75 25.91 21.47
C TYR A 524 19.83 26.09 19.96
N ARG A 525 20.80 25.44 19.29
CA ARG A 525 20.92 25.50 17.84
C ARG A 525 19.81 24.69 17.18
N PRO A 526 19.34 25.11 15.99
CA PRO A 526 18.36 24.35 15.24
C PRO A 526 18.87 22.93 14.96
N ASN A 527 17.97 21.96 14.97
CA ASN A 527 18.24 20.53 14.71
C ASN A 527 19.08 19.80 15.78
N PHE A 528 19.30 20.40 16.94
CA PHE A 528 19.81 19.66 18.09
C PHE A 528 18.78 18.61 18.55
N SER A 529 19.21 17.37 18.72
CA SER A 529 18.34 16.31 19.22
C SER A 529 19.13 15.26 20.00
N THR A 530 18.45 14.58 20.92
CA THR A 530 19.01 13.51 21.75
C THR A 530 18.18 12.25 21.53
N ILE A 531 18.82 11.17 21.05
CA ILE A 531 18.17 9.86 20.86
C ILE A 531 18.97 8.86 21.69
N GLU A 532 18.30 8.28 22.70
CA GLU A 532 18.95 7.38 23.68
C GLU A 532 20.17 8.03 24.35
N GLU A 533 21.38 7.50 24.10
CA GLU A 533 22.67 7.98 24.62
C GLU A 533 23.50 8.79 23.60
N VAL A 534 22.96 9.04 22.39
CA VAL A 534 23.66 9.74 21.30
C VAL A 534 23.05 11.12 21.03
N VAL A 535 23.91 12.14 20.93
CA VAL A 535 23.50 13.53 20.64
C VAL A 535 23.74 13.86 19.18
N ASN A 536 22.74 14.38 18.49
CA ASN A 536 22.93 15.00 17.18
C ASN A 536 23.36 16.46 17.39
N VAL A 537 24.60 16.77 17.00
CA VAL A 537 25.28 18.04 17.26
C VAL A 537 25.31 18.88 15.98
N PRO A 538 24.56 19.99 15.92
CA PRO A 538 24.57 20.87 14.75
C PRO A 538 25.86 21.71 14.70
N VAL A 539 26.66 21.52 13.65
CA VAL A 539 27.97 22.15 13.46
C VAL A 539 28.03 23.01 12.20
N ILE A 540 28.91 24.01 12.20
CA ILE A 540 29.15 24.88 11.06
C ILE A 540 30.41 24.40 10.32
N PHE A 541 30.29 24.18 9.01
CA PHE A 541 31.45 23.90 8.15
C PHE A 541 31.37 24.73 6.88
N ALA A 542 32.05 25.89 6.90
CA ALA A 542 31.85 26.91 5.88
C ALA A 542 33.15 27.59 5.44
N LYS A 543 33.16 27.99 4.17
CA LYS A 543 34.18 28.81 3.50
C LYS A 543 33.61 30.20 3.27
N ILE A 544 34.29 31.23 3.76
CA ILE A 544 33.99 32.63 3.51
C ILE A 544 34.99 33.18 2.50
N SER A 545 34.48 33.50 1.31
CA SER A 545 35.25 34.02 0.18
C SER A 545 35.00 35.53 0.03
N GLY A 546 36.04 36.35 0.17
CA GLY A 546 35.97 37.82 -0.01
C GLY A 546 35.79 38.64 1.28
N VAL A 547 35.63 39.96 1.12
CA VAL A 547 35.59 40.96 2.20
C VAL A 547 34.40 41.93 2.00
N LYS A 548 33.43 41.94 2.94
CA LYS A 548 32.18 42.69 2.83
C LYS A 548 32.30 44.20 3.09
N THR A 549 32.93 44.62 4.19
CA THR A 549 32.96 46.03 4.62
C THR A 549 34.37 46.54 4.94
N GLY A 550 35.31 46.33 4.01
CA GLY A 550 36.68 46.82 4.14
C GLY A 550 37.55 46.05 5.15
N ILE A 551 38.86 46.27 5.06
CA ILE A 551 39.88 45.40 5.69
C ILE A 551 39.85 45.46 7.22
N LEU A 552 39.69 46.65 7.81
CA LEU A 552 39.70 46.82 9.27
C LEU A 552 38.50 46.15 9.95
N GLU A 553 37.33 46.21 9.31
CA GLU A 553 36.10 45.63 9.84
C GLU A 553 36.12 44.11 9.70
N TYR A 554 36.60 43.59 8.56
CA TYR A 554 36.83 42.16 8.35
C TYR A 554 37.70 41.53 9.45
N TRP A 555 38.84 42.13 9.77
CA TRP A 555 39.69 41.63 10.85
C TRP A 555 39.05 41.79 12.23
N SER A 556 38.20 42.80 12.41
CA SER A 556 37.44 43.00 13.64
C SER A 556 36.35 41.93 13.81
N GLU A 557 35.69 41.52 12.72
CA GLU A 557 34.71 40.43 12.70
C GLU A 557 35.37 39.09 13.02
N ILE A 558 36.48 38.75 12.37
CA ILE A 558 37.24 37.54 12.69
C ILE A 558 37.68 37.56 14.15
N LYS A 559 38.19 38.70 14.66
CA LYS A 559 38.59 38.83 16.07
C LYS A 559 37.45 38.56 17.05
N ARG A 560 36.21 38.91 16.70
CA ARG A 560 35.03 38.63 17.55
C ARG A 560 34.70 37.15 17.63
N LEU A 561 35.05 36.36 16.62
CA LEU A 561 34.85 34.91 16.58
C LEU A 561 35.94 34.14 17.37
N ILE A 562 37.05 34.79 17.70
CA ILE A 562 38.14 34.16 18.46
C ILE A 562 37.78 34.14 19.96
N ALA A 563 37.55 32.95 20.50
CA ALA A 563 37.32 32.70 21.92
C ALA A 563 38.37 31.71 22.49
N ASP A 564 38.31 31.43 23.80
CA ASP A 564 39.25 30.54 24.51
C ASP A 564 39.21 29.08 23.98
N ASP A 565 38.10 28.69 23.36
CA ASP A 565 37.86 27.39 22.72
C ASP A 565 38.05 27.44 21.19
N THR A 566 38.87 28.38 20.68
CA THR A 566 39.11 28.55 19.23
C THR A 566 40.59 28.38 18.87
N VAL A 567 40.88 27.46 17.95
CA VAL A 567 42.20 27.36 17.31
C VAL A 567 42.20 28.22 16.05
N VAL A 568 43.18 29.11 15.92
CA VAL A 568 43.29 30.03 14.79
C VAL A 568 44.58 29.75 14.02
N VAL A 569 44.44 29.22 12.81
CA VAL A 569 45.54 29.01 11.87
C VAL A 569 45.76 30.29 11.08
N ARG A 570 46.91 30.93 11.32
CA ARG A 570 47.32 32.19 10.65
C ARG A 570 48.38 31.99 9.57
N GLN A 571 49.00 30.81 9.55
CA GLN A 571 50.09 30.44 8.64
C GLN A 571 49.85 29.02 8.16
N ILE A 572 50.07 28.81 6.87
CA ILE A 572 49.81 27.55 6.18
C ILE A 572 51.17 26.89 5.90
N PRO A 573 51.30 25.56 6.08
CA PRO A 573 50.30 24.64 6.62
C PRO A 573 50.23 24.63 8.15
N TYR A 574 49.09 24.19 8.71
CA TYR A 574 48.97 23.95 10.15
C TYR A 574 49.65 22.63 10.55
N LEU A 575 49.50 21.58 9.75
CA LEU A 575 50.24 20.32 9.84
C LEU A 575 51.29 20.26 8.72
N SER A 576 52.57 20.30 9.09
CA SER A 576 53.64 20.08 8.11
C SER A 576 53.84 18.59 7.84
N SER A 577 53.99 18.22 6.57
CA SER A 577 54.32 16.85 6.15
C SER A 577 55.69 16.37 6.64
N THR A 578 56.54 17.30 7.11
CA THR A 578 57.85 17.02 7.71
C THR A 578 57.80 16.75 9.21
N GLU A 579 56.65 16.94 9.87
CA GLU A 579 56.50 16.63 11.29
C GLU A 579 56.60 15.12 11.55
N ARG A 580 57.31 14.76 12.61
CA ARG A 580 57.50 13.35 12.98
C ARG A 580 56.17 12.76 13.47
N ASN A 581 55.60 11.84 12.69
CA ASN A 581 54.43 11.06 13.09
C ASN A 581 54.84 9.63 13.48
N PRO A 582 54.85 9.28 14.79
CA PRO A 582 55.27 7.96 15.25
C PRO A 582 54.26 6.84 14.94
N VAL A 583 53.04 7.17 14.54
CA VAL A 583 51.98 6.22 14.16
C VAL A 583 52.14 5.78 12.70
N LYS A 584 52.64 6.66 11.83
CA LYS A 584 52.77 6.46 10.37
C LYS A 584 53.38 5.11 9.93
N PRO A 585 54.42 4.55 10.60
CA PRO A 585 54.97 3.25 10.21
C PRO A 585 54.06 2.04 10.48
N TYR A 586 53.08 2.17 11.38
CA TYR A 586 52.29 1.04 11.91
C TYR A 586 50.84 1.01 11.42
N VAL A 587 50.43 1.99 10.59
CA VAL A 587 49.02 2.20 10.24
C VAL A 587 48.43 1.08 9.39
N THR A 588 49.27 0.34 8.65
CA THR A 588 48.87 -0.85 7.89
C THR A 588 48.37 -1.99 8.79
N GLU A 589 48.80 -2.04 10.05
CA GLU A 589 48.31 -3.01 11.03
C GLU A 589 46.99 -2.58 11.68
N PHE A 590 46.71 -1.27 11.66
CA PHE A 590 45.56 -0.65 12.31
C PHE A 590 44.28 -0.69 11.47
N LEU A 591 44.39 -0.93 10.17
CA LEU A 591 43.25 -1.00 9.26
C LEU A 591 43.28 -2.32 8.46
N LYS A 592 42.19 -3.08 8.50
CA LYS A 592 42.04 -4.32 7.72
C LYS A 592 40.68 -4.37 7.05
N ASN A 593 40.65 -4.61 5.74
CA ASN A 593 39.42 -4.64 4.93
C ASN A 593 38.54 -3.39 5.12
N GLY A 594 39.16 -2.21 5.23
CA GLY A 594 38.47 -0.94 5.46
C GLY A 594 37.93 -0.72 6.88
N LYS A 595 38.16 -1.62 7.83
CA LYS A 595 37.74 -1.47 9.23
C LYS A 595 38.93 -1.29 10.19
N LEU A 596 38.80 -0.30 11.10
CA LEU A 596 39.77 -0.02 12.16
C LEU A 596 39.82 -1.14 13.20
N GLN A 597 41.03 -1.57 13.51
CA GLN A 597 41.31 -2.58 14.53
C GLN A 597 41.49 -1.91 15.90
N ARG A 598 40.37 -1.44 16.50
CA ARG A 598 40.37 -0.63 17.74
C ARG A 598 41.24 -1.21 18.86
N GLY A 599 41.08 -2.50 19.14
CA GLY A 599 41.85 -3.19 20.19
C GLY A 599 43.36 -3.23 19.91
N LYS A 600 43.77 -3.30 18.63
CA LYS A 600 45.19 -3.23 18.27
C LYS A 600 45.74 -1.81 18.42
N ILE A 601 44.97 -0.81 18.01
CA ILE A 601 45.36 0.60 18.11
C ILE A 601 45.57 0.98 19.57
N LYS A 602 44.59 0.72 20.45
CA LYS A 602 44.67 1.11 21.87
C LYS A 602 45.81 0.43 22.65
N ASN A 603 46.17 -0.81 22.26
CA ASN A 603 47.22 -1.59 22.92
C ASN A 603 48.62 -1.35 22.31
N HIS A 604 48.75 -0.57 21.24
CA HIS A 604 50.02 -0.35 20.57
C HIS A 604 50.86 0.72 21.29
N SER A 605 52.18 0.52 21.33
CA SER A 605 53.10 1.43 22.04
C SER A 605 53.18 2.84 21.44
N SER A 606 52.80 3.00 20.17
CA SER A 606 52.77 4.30 19.48
C SER A 606 51.46 5.07 19.65
N TYR A 607 50.45 4.50 20.33
CA TYR A 607 49.17 5.16 20.55
C TYR A 607 49.28 6.25 21.60
N GLN A 608 49.09 7.50 21.18
CA GLN A 608 49.33 8.67 22.03
C GLN A 608 48.16 9.03 22.93
N TYR A 609 46.95 8.51 22.68
CA TYR A 609 45.73 8.99 23.33
C TYR A 609 45.31 8.23 24.58
N GLY A 610 46.16 7.32 25.09
CA GLY A 610 45.86 6.51 26.28
C GLY A 610 45.56 7.32 27.55
N PHE A 611 45.97 8.59 27.61
CA PHE A 611 45.66 9.50 28.72
C PHE A 611 44.26 10.14 28.65
N LEU A 612 43.58 10.07 27.50
CA LEU A 612 42.20 10.57 27.35
C LEU A 612 41.22 9.60 28.01
N ARG A 613 40.04 10.09 28.39
CA ARG A 613 38.94 9.22 28.85
C ARG A 613 38.55 8.25 27.72
N GLU A 614 38.15 7.04 28.10
CA GLU A 614 37.83 5.98 27.13
C GLU A 614 36.74 6.40 26.14
N GLU A 615 35.72 7.12 26.60
CA GLU A 615 34.64 7.67 25.78
C GLU A 615 35.15 8.57 24.64
N ILE A 616 36.13 9.44 24.94
CA ILE A 616 36.74 10.35 23.95
C ILE A 616 37.61 9.58 22.96
N GLN A 617 38.32 8.56 23.44
CA GLN A 617 39.09 7.67 22.56
C GLN A 617 38.17 6.93 21.58
N GLU A 618 37.04 6.39 22.05
CA GLU A 618 36.03 5.75 21.20
C GLU A 618 35.40 6.74 20.22
N HIS A 619 35.06 7.95 20.65
CA HIS A 619 34.54 8.99 19.75
C HIS A 619 35.53 9.33 18.63
N ILE A 620 36.82 9.51 18.94
CA ILE A 620 37.86 9.74 17.92
C ILE A 620 37.93 8.59 16.91
N LEU A 621 37.94 7.34 17.39
CA LEU A 621 38.02 6.15 16.53
C LEU A 621 36.75 5.94 15.70
N ASP A 622 35.58 6.22 16.28
CA ASP A 622 34.28 6.20 15.58
C ASP A 622 34.27 7.21 14.43
N LYS A 623 34.71 8.45 14.68
CA LYS A 623 34.75 9.49 13.64
C LYS A 623 35.85 9.28 12.61
N LEU A 624 36.98 8.66 12.99
CA LEU A 624 37.98 8.21 12.03
C LEU A 624 37.42 7.16 11.08
N GLN A 625 36.71 6.16 11.60
CA GLN A 625 36.06 5.14 10.77
C GLN A 625 35.06 5.79 9.81
N LEU A 626 34.23 6.71 10.34
CA LEU A 626 33.25 7.44 9.55
C LEU A 626 33.88 8.25 8.41
N LEU A 627 35.01 8.93 8.67
CA LEU A 627 35.74 9.70 7.68
C LEU A 627 36.24 8.83 6.52
N ILE A 628 36.74 7.62 6.83
CA ILE A 628 37.20 6.63 5.85
C ILE A 628 36.00 6.09 5.05
N ASP A 629 34.93 5.69 5.73
CA ASP A 629 33.74 5.11 5.12
C ASP A 629 33.04 6.07 4.16
N GLN A 630 32.98 7.37 4.51
CA GLN A 630 32.36 8.42 3.69
C GLN A 630 33.21 8.83 2.48
N ARG A 631 34.50 8.45 2.43
CA ARG A 631 35.43 8.82 1.35
C ARG A 631 35.44 10.32 1.05
N ILE A 632 35.34 11.16 2.10
CA ILE A 632 35.37 12.63 1.99
C ILE A 632 36.69 13.09 1.35
N ILE A 633 37.79 12.39 1.65
CA ILE A 633 39.11 12.68 1.09
C ILE A 633 39.28 11.95 -0.24
N LYS A 634 39.70 12.68 -1.27
CA LYS A 634 39.92 12.15 -2.62
C LYS A 634 41.01 11.06 -2.61
N GLY A 635 40.76 9.94 -3.27
CA GLY A 635 41.70 8.81 -3.37
C GLY A 635 41.64 7.79 -2.22
N THR A 636 40.67 7.92 -1.29
CA THR A 636 40.38 6.90 -0.26
C THR A 636 40.04 5.55 -0.92
N PHE A 637 40.76 4.47 -0.57
CA PHE A 637 40.73 3.13 -1.17
C PHE A 637 41.37 2.97 -2.57
N GLU A 638 42.00 4.01 -3.13
CA GLU A 638 42.68 3.91 -4.43
C GLU A 638 44.21 3.80 -4.26
N ASN A 639 44.81 4.68 -3.44
CA ASN A 639 46.26 4.79 -3.29
C ASN A 639 46.76 4.54 -1.85
N GLY A 640 45.98 3.82 -1.03
CA GLY A 640 46.27 3.66 0.40
C GLY A 640 46.06 4.94 1.21
N MET A 641 45.25 5.88 0.70
CA MET A 641 44.96 7.16 1.34
C MET A 641 44.32 6.98 2.73
N GLU A 642 43.55 5.92 2.92
CA GLU A 642 42.96 5.51 4.20
C GLU A 642 44.01 5.34 5.32
N TYR A 643 45.23 4.89 4.98
CA TYR A 643 46.33 4.79 5.95
C TYR A 643 46.88 6.18 6.30
N THR A 644 46.94 7.09 5.34
CA THR A 644 47.34 8.49 5.61
C THR A 644 46.28 9.20 6.46
N VAL A 645 44.99 8.98 6.20
CA VAL A 645 43.88 9.51 7.01
C VAL A 645 44.02 9.05 8.47
N ALA A 646 44.24 7.74 8.68
CA ALA A 646 44.44 7.18 10.01
C ALA A 646 45.74 7.69 10.67
N ALA A 647 46.84 7.87 9.92
CA ALA A 647 48.08 8.44 10.46
C ALA A 647 47.87 9.85 11.02
N VAL A 648 47.16 10.72 10.28
CA VAL A 648 46.94 12.12 10.66
C VAL A 648 46.02 12.21 11.87
N VAL A 649 44.89 11.51 11.87
CA VAL A 649 43.92 11.56 12.98
C VAL A 649 44.45 10.91 14.26
N LEU A 650 45.38 9.96 14.18
CA LEU A 650 46.02 9.35 15.35
C LEU A 650 47.25 10.13 15.86
N ASN A 651 47.57 11.29 15.27
CA ASN A 651 48.67 12.16 15.67
C ASN A 651 48.25 13.64 15.71
N LEU A 652 47.13 13.94 16.37
CA LEU A 652 46.61 15.29 16.55
C LEU A 652 47.43 16.07 17.60
N LYS A 653 47.54 17.40 17.43
CA LYS A 653 48.22 18.27 18.40
C LYS A 653 47.47 18.28 19.74
N ASN A 654 48.23 18.43 20.83
CA ASN A 654 47.70 18.42 22.20
C ASN A 654 46.62 19.47 22.47
N GLU A 655 46.63 20.61 21.76
CA GLU A 655 45.58 21.63 21.89
C GLU A 655 44.20 21.11 21.47
N ILE A 656 44.13 20.39 20.33
CA ILE A 656 42.90 19.77 19.83
C ILE A 656 42.42 18.69 20.81
N LEU A 657 43.33 17.83 21.29
CA LEU A 657 42.99 16.77 22.23
C LEU A 657 42.42 17.32 23.54
N ARG A 658 42.99 18.42 24.06
CA ARG A 658 42.49 19.11 25.26
C ARG A 658 41.10 19.71 25.04
N MET A 659 40.81 20.23 23.86
CA MET A 659 39.49 20.76 23.49
C MET A 659 38.46 19.63 23.39
N MET A 660 38.80 18.52 22.72
CA MET A 660 37.94 17.33 22.66
C MET A 660 37.60 16.77 24.04
N GLN A 661 38.58 16.73 24.97
CA GLN A 661 38.34 16.24 26.32
C GLN A 661 37.48 17.16 27.20
N ARG A 662 37.47 18.46 26.92
CA ARG A 662 36.64 19.46 27.61
C ARG A 662 35.24 19.60 26.99
N PHE A 663 35.02 19.02 25.82
CA PHE A 663 33.81 19.24 25.05
C PHE A 663 32.63 18.47 25.65
N ASP A 664 31.62 19.23 26.09
CA ASP A 664 30.29 18.73 26.44
C ASP A 664 29.36 18.93 25.23
N PHE A 665 28.82 17.84 24.69
CA PHE A 665 27.99 17.85 23.48
C PHE A 665 26.68 18.67 23.60
N THR A 666 26.33 19.15 24.80
CA THR A 666 25.17 20.02 25.03
C THR A 666 25.51 21.52 25.10
N LYS A 667 26.80 21.87 25.27
CA LYS A 667 27.28 23.24 25.51
C LYS A 667 27.92 23.85 24.26
N LYS A 668 28.82 24.82 24.43
CA LYS A 668 29.62 25.38 23.33
C LYS A 668 30.62 24.34 22.83
N ASN A 669 30.63 24.14 21.52
CA ASN A 669 31.59 23.27 20.87
C ASN A 669 32.93 23.96 20.59
N PRO A 670 34.02 23.19 20.55
CA PRO A 670 35.31 23.65 20.07
C PRO A 670 35.25 24.24 18.66
N LYS A 671 36.10 25.23 18.40
CA LYS A 671 36.11 26.00 17.16
C LYS A 671 37.46 25.96 16.47
N PHE A 672 37.43 25.99 15.14
CA PHE A 672 38.61 26.02 14.30
C PHE A 672 38.45 27.08 13.20
N ILE A 673 39.36 28.04 13.18
CA ILE A 673 39.40 29.10 12.18
C ILE A 673 40.67 28.93 11.35
N TYR A 674 40.50 28.81 10.04
CA TYR A 674 41.59 28.67 9.09
C TYR A 674 41.64 29.89 8.17
N ILE A 675 42.69 30.70 8.26
CA ILE A 675 42.82 31.94 7.48
C ILE A 675 43.85 31.70 6.37
N ASN A 676 43.42 31.85 5.11
CA ASN A 676 44.29 31.77 3.94
C ASN A 676 44.21 33.05 3.11
N THR A 677 45.19 33.93 3.27
CA THR A 677 45.30 35.18 2.49
C THR A 677 46.19 35.06 1.26
N THR A 678 46.78 33.88 1.01
CA THR A 678 47.77 33.65 -0.05
C THR A 678 47.23 32.72 -1.14
N GLU A 679 48.05 32.50 -2.17
CA GLU A 679 47.81 31.53 -3.25
C GLU A 679 48.20 30.09 -2.85
N GLU A 680 48.66 29.88 -1.61
CA GLU A 680 49.10 28.57 -1.16
C GLU A 680 47.92 27.60 -1.03
N TRP A 681 48.14 26.38 -1.50
CA TRP A 681 47.17 25.30 -1.40
C TRP A 681 47.16 24.73 0.01
N MET A 682 45.97 24.48 0.56
CA MET A 682 45.82 23.70 1.78
C MET A 682 46.41 22.29 1.58
N THR A 683 47.16 21.80 2.57
CA THR A 683 47.78 20.48 2.50
C THR A 683 46.75 19.37 2.67
N LEU A 684 47.17 18.15 2.30
CA LEU A 684 46.35 16.96 2.47
C LEU A 684 46.08 16.69 3.96
N GLU A 685 47.09 16.88 4.81
CA GLU A 685 47.01 16.72 6.25
C GLU A 685 46.00 17.70 6.88
N ASP A 686 46.01 18.96 6.47
CA ASP A 686 45.05 19.98 6.94
C ASP A 686 43.62 19.68 6.44
N SER A 687 43.49 19.13 5.23
CA SER A 687 42.20 18.69 4.67
C SER A 687 41.60 17.52 5.46
N ILE A 688 42.43 16.55 5.85
CA ILE A 688 42.03 15.44 6.71
C ILE A 688 41.61 15.97 8.10
N LEU A 689 42.44 16.83 8.69
CA LEU A 689 42.20 17.40 10.00
C LEU A 689 40.85 18.14 10.05
N THR A 690 40.64 19.10 9.15
CA THR A 690 39.43 19.93 9.13
C THR A 690 38.16 19.10 8.92
N SER A 691 38.21 18.08 8.05
CA SER A 691 37.11 17.12 7.86
C SER A 691 36.82 16.29 9.11
N PHE A 692 37.88 15.81 9.76
CA PHE A 692 37.74 15.07 11.01
C PHE A 692 37.14 15.94 12.12
N LEU A 693 37.60 17.18 12.26
CA LEU A 693 37.10 18.13 13.26
C LEU A 693 35.61 18.39 13.09
N ASN A 694 35.13 18.61 11.86
CA ASN A 694 33.71 18.73 11.56
C ASN A 694 32.93 17.48 12.05
N LEU A 695 33.38 16.28 11.68
CA LEU A 695 32.75 15.02 12.13
C LEU A 695 32.83 14.78 13.65
N ALA A 696 33.84 15.36 14.31
CA ALA A 696 34.04 15.27 15.76
C ALA A 696 33.18 16.25 16.56
N GLY A 697 32.55 17.23 15.90
CA GLY A 697 31.62 18.19 16.50
C GLY A 697 32.13 19.62 16.56
N PHE A 698 33.24 19.95 15.88
CA PHE A 698 33.80 21.30 15.85
C PHE A 698 33.09 22.17 14.82
N ASP A 699 32.96 23.45 15.11
CA ASP A 699 32.69 24.43 14.07
C ASP A 699 33.99 24.81 13.37
N VAL A 700 33.99 24.77 12.04
CA VAL A 700 35.17 24.99 11.20
C VAL A 700 34.85 26.06 10.15
N LEU A 701 35.58 27.18 10.20
CA LEU A 701 35.47 28.28 9.23
C LEU A 701 36.78 28.49 8.46
N PHE A 702 36.68 28.62 7.15
CA PHE A 702 37.76 29.07 6.29
C PHE A 702 37.54 30.53 5.90
N PHE A 703 38.53 31.39 6.15
CA PHE A 703 38.53 32.79 5.71
C PHE A 703 39.50 32.94 4.54
N ILE A 704 38.96 33.14 3.35
CA ILE A 704 39.69 33.19 2.07
C ILE A 704 39.34 34.50 1.37
N PRO A 705 39.93 35.63 1.79
CA PRO A 705 39.58 36.93 1.24
C PRO A 705 39.88 37.06 -0.27
N THR A 706 40.75 36.22 -0.81
CA THR A 706 41.09 36.17 -2.25
C THR A 706 40.00 35.54 -3.12
N GLY A 707 39.07 34.79 -2.52
CA GLY A 707 38.06 34.00 -3.25
C GLY A 707 38.61 32.77 -3.99
N TYR A 708 39.87 32.41 -3.78
CA TYR A 708 40.49 31.28 -4.47
C TYR A 708 39.88 29.91 -4.07
N GLN A 709 39.99 28.95 -4.99
CA GLN A 709 39.63 27.54 -4.77
C GLN A 709 40.84 26.73 -4.27
N ASN A 710 41.52 27.24 -3.24
CA ASN A 710 42.78 26.68 -2.75
C ASN A 710 42.63 25.70 -1.58
N ILE A 711 41.40 25.45 -1.11
CA ILE A 711 41.11 24.51 -0.02
C ILE A 711 40.36 23.24 -0.48
N GLU A 712 39.79 23.24 -1.68
CA GLU A 712 38.86 22.20 -2.14
C GLU A 712 39.56 21.00 -2.80
N LYS A 713 40.84 21.15 -3.14
CA LYS A 713 41.64 20.23 -3.98
C LYS A 713 41.56 18.76 -3.56
N PHE A 714 41.55 18.49 -2.26
CA PHE A 714 41.64 17.14 -1.70
C PHE A 714 40.30 16.56 -1.25
N PHE A 715 39.20 17.28 -1.45
CA PHE A 715 37.86 16.80 -1.11
C PHE A 715 37.17 16.12 -2.28
N ASN A 716 36.30 15.17 -1.93
CA ASN A 716 35.39 14.50 -2.83
C ASN A 716 34.00 15.16 -2.69
N GLY A 717 33.52 15.80 -3.74
CA GLY A 717 32.30 16.62 -3.70
C GLY A 717 32.51 17.99 -3.03
N LYS A 718 31.43 18.57 -2.49
CA LYS A 718 31.41 19.87 -1.80
C LYS A 718 31.08 19.67 -0.33
N PRO A 719 32.05 19.34 0.54
CA PRO A 719 31.76 18.97 1.93
C PRO A 719 31.43 20.17 2.82
N MET A 720 31.80 21.39 2.41
CA MET A 720 31.53 22.65 3.11
C MET A 720 30.69 23.59 2.25
N GLU A 721 29.99 24.51 2.90
CA GLU A 721 29.24 25.58 2.24
C GLU A 721 30.16 26.76 1.91
N GLU A 722 30.01 27.40 0.75
CA GLU A 722 30.77 28.60 0.37
C GLU A 722 29.89 29.83 0.39
N HIS A 723 30.27 30.83 1.20
CA HIS A 723 29.70 32.17 1.24
C HIS A 723 30.61 33.12 0.47
N GLN A 724 30.14 33.60 -0.67
CA GLN A 724 30.82 34.67 -1.40
C GLN A 724 30.31 36.02 -0.88
N ILE A 725 31.21 36.81 -0.29
CA ILE A 725 30.90 38.09 0.33
C ILE A 725 31.77 39.20 -0.24
N GLY A 726 31.16 40.34 -0.56
CA GLY A 726 31.87 41.57 -0.92
C GLY A 726 32.92 41.42 -2.02
N GLU A 727 34.05 42.12 -1.86
CA GLU A 727 35.14 42.19 -2.84
C GLU A 727 36.28 41.22 -2.51
N TYR A 728 36.92 40.67 -3.54
CA TYR A 728 38.11 39.85 -3.36
C TYR A 728 39.34 40.72 -3.14
N MET A 729 40.08 40.38 -2.08
CA MET A 729 41.24 41.13 -1.62
C MET A 729 42.47 40.23 -1.61
N TYR A 730 43.55 40.73 -2.20
CA TYR A 730 44.83 40.03 -2.36
C TYR A 730 45.89 40.62 -1.42
N ASP A 731 46.93 39.84 -1.12
CA ASP A 731 48.10 40.25 -0.32
C ASP A 731 47.78 40.80 1.09
N LEU A 732 46.68 40.35 1.69
CA LEU A 732 46.32 40.73 3.05
C LEU A 732 47.28 40.10 4.07
N GLN A 733 47.86 40.93 4.94
CA GLN A 733 48.62 40.44 6.09
C GLN A 733 47.69 40.15 7.27
N VAL A 734 47.76 38.94 7.80
CA VAL A 734 47.00 38.55 8.99
C VAL A 734 47.51 39.35 10.19
N PRO A 735 46.70 40.22 10.82
CA PRO A 735 47.15 41.02 11.94
C PRO A 735 47.37 40.14 13.18
N ASP A 736 48.21 40.61 14.10
CA ASP A 736 48.24 40.01 15.42
C ASP A 736 46.98 40.42 16.20
N PHE A 737 46.04 39.48 16.31
CA PHE A 737 44.76 39.70 17.01
C PHE A 737 44.93 40.12 18.47
N GLY A 738 46.08 39.87 19.10
CA GLY A 738 46.44 40.38 20.42
C GLY A 738 46.71 41.90 20.48
N ARG A 739 47.08 42.52 19.36
CA ARG A 739 47.46 43.95 19.26
C ARG A 739 46.49 44.83 18.46
N VAL A 740 45.46 44.27 17.81
CA VAL A 740 44.47 45.07 17.06
C VAL A 740 43.79 46.09 18.00
N LEU A 741 44.04 47.36 17.67
CA LEU A 741 43.71 48.59 18.36
C LEU A 741 42.37 48.55 19.10
N LYS A 742 42.40 48.82 20.41
CA LYS A 742 41.24 49.41 21.08
C LYS A 742 40.86 50.64 20.27
N LYS A 743 39.61 50.68 19.78
CA LYS A 743 38.99 51.93 19.33
C LYS A 743 39.24 52.94 20.45
N ASP A 744 39.98 54.01 20.15
CA ASP A 744 40.25 55.11 21.07
C ASP A 744 38.91 55.64 21.60
N SER A 745 38.51 55.13 22.77
CA SER A 745 37.47 55.73 23.56
C SER A 745 38.16 56.85 24.33
N ARG A 746 37.88 58.08 23.86
CA ARG A 746 38.30 59.40 24.35
C ARG A 746 39.49 59.99 23.61
N GLN A 747 39.23 60.55 22.43
CA GLN A 747 39.85 61.84 22.10
C GLN A 747 39.49 62.84 23.21
N SER A 748 40.49 63.21 24.00
CA SER A 748 40.40 64.29 24.98
C SER A 748 40.06 65.59 24.26
N TRP A 749 39.10 66.35 24.80
CA TRP A 749 38.68 67.67 24.30
C TRP A 749 39.84 68.65 24.05
N ARG A 750 41.03 68.40 24.63
CA ARG A 750 42.23 69.21 24.44
C ARG A 750 42.81 69.14 23.01
N ASP A 751 42.66 68.03 22.29
CA ASP A 751 43.27 67.88 20.97
C ASP A 751 42.48 68.57 19.84
N LYS A 752 41.23 69.01 20.10
CA LYS A 752 40.42 69.79 19.15
C LYS A 752 40.65 71.31 19.22
N ILE A 753 41.31 71.81 20.27
CA ILE A 753 41.46 73.27 20.48
C ILE A 753 42.86 73.80 20.11
N PHE A 754 43.90 72.95 20.06
CA PHE A 754 45.29 73.38 19.84
C PHE A 754 45.97 72.79 18.60
N LYS A 755 45.32 72.84 17.43
CA LYS A 755 46.05 72.78 16.14
C LYS A 755 45.54 73.82 15.14
N ARG A 756 45.95 75.06 15.37
CA ARG A 756 46.22 76.07 14.34
C ARG A 756 47.73 76.32 14.31
N GLY A 757 48.32 76.18 13.12
CA GLY A 757 49.57 76.86 12.74
C GLY A 757 50.88 76.14 13.06
N SER A 758 51.39 75.39 12.06
CA SER A 758 52.76 75.41 11.51
C SER A 758 53.03 74.09 10.79
#